data_AF-A0A8H6CN13-F1
#
_entry.id   AF-A0A8H6CN13-F1
#
_cell.length_a   1.000
_cell.length_b   1.000
_cell.length_c   1.000
_cell.angle_alpha   90.00
_cell.angle_beta   90.00
_cell.angle_gamma   90.00
#
_symmetry.space_group_name_H-M   'P 1'
#
loop_
_entity.id
_entity.type
_entity.pdbx_description
1 polymer ?
#
loop_
_entity_poly.entity_id
_entity_poly.type
_entity_poly.pdbx_seq_one_letter_code
_entity_poly.pdbx_strand_id
1 'polypeptide(L)'
;MKSFKRPLFSFLLPSSLDDDLELVEGLLEEETDAAVPLPSKHGTSTSAVASRLAGLIKRFTAALLPHPIARRVAPHLYAPPRIHATSYLDGLRGIAAFIVILHHYTNLVTPYLAYYNVDATETRPSSILQLPFIRVIYSGRPMVHIFFVISGFVLSKKPLRLARTRNYGDLHTTLASSIFRRGLRLFLPAAASTFIVLLLIRVGWSRQQPIDGGFFAELWEWTGVLFRITQGWRWDIMQEFRYDMHTWTLPVEMSMSMLLFVTITGLSRCESSTRLALMVALMLYCFLSSHWAAVEFLGGAFIAEVDLIEEDKGSESPSCLGSTGPEEHASDQVAPDSTSTSSTVPKTPRWAGVALAVFWSSQLIAALFLCGWPNKDVEQAPGLAWLAEHSPDPYYSWGLDGALMDWRATPWYIIASLQIVFACQQLRPLQRFLSTEPIQYLASISFALYLMHGPLFDSLGNRVMDPIWDFAGVPGGRAGVREETASAWQLFFVWMAGANNATYPHTQLQHKASEPSSTPSFRNGNTRFRRHVQFNATVRKRHKRSYTNQSLADRPQQFDNLATAPVASLTGVGDYSGVDFNAFSVLGDQLTGGVASQSPPNRIVTDSQQQATNGTPTVTPVAPYVYVELEDCYYPERIISQTSAMGSLAAPPTFPLPTTIPTDDKELAKLAPFTVSLPNGFLPLSLPPTTLPPSFSALSSLLARMPIRTAAGDPGLLATFKLGETLLRELPDLTNEVDKVKDDLRTVGGLYRDYCFLASAYLLEPCHERHVKGEGYGLGRQRLPAVLARPLARVAEISGFKPFMEYAGSYALFNYRLQDPALGMEYGNLRLIRAFEHGLDQSSSEAGFVLVHVDMVQNSGLLVQGAVNALSACGDGNRKAFNAGLESLVEAMVKVNGVMDGMWKKSKPNDYNSFRTFIFGITKQSMFPHGVVYEGVSEEPMSFRGESGANDSMIPLCDNLLEIKMPETPLTDILSDFRSYRPGNHRQFLQWVKDRAQDVGIRVYAMMDRQSAVLYLHALNQVRDFRWRHWCFTREYILKKTTHPTATGGSPIVLWLPNQLFSVYDQMMEVDCANGGLPECGDIMNLVRSQRKTLEKEVDRYCSERSG
;
A
#
# COMPACT_ATOMS: atom_id res chain seq x y z
N MET A 1 29.84 44.03 20.77
CA MET A 1 29.74 42.64 21.29
C MET A 1 30.61 41.73 20.43
N LYS A 2 31.81 41.35 20.91
CA LYS A 2 32.67 40.30 20.33
C LYS A 2 32.93 39.26 21.44
N SER A 3 33.38 38.06 21.06
CA SER A 3 33.69 36.89 21.91
C SER A 3 32.52 36.18 22.60
N PHE A 4 32.25 34.94 22.17
CA PHE A 4 32.41 33.72 22.99
C PHE A 4 32.27 32.49 22.07
N LYS A 5 33.40 31.96 21.56
CA LYS A 5 33.48 30.71 20.78
C LYS A 5 34.17 29.63 21.64
N ARG A 6 33.58 28.41 21.71
CA ARG A 6 34.24 27.15 22.17
C ARG A 6 34.71 27.19 23.66
N PRO A 7 35.00 26.05 24.33
CA PRO A 7 35.18 24.68 23.83
C PRO A 7 34.07 23.68 24.24
N LEU A 8 33.89 22.65 23.41
CA LEU A 8 33.17 21.41 23.76
C LEU A 8 33.62 20.21 22.90
N PHE A 9 34.88 20.20 22.44
CA PHE A 9 35.35 19.29 21.37
C PHE A 9 36.66 18.55 21.68
N SER A 10 37.23 18.70 22.87
CA SER A 10 38.55 18.20 23.26
C SER A 10 38.52 16.97 24.18
N PHE A 11 37.50 16.10 24.05
CA PHE A 11 37.28 14.98 24.99
C PHE A 11 36.93 13.63 24.33
N LEU A 12 37.21 13.47 23.03
CA LEU A 12 36.85 12.27 22.25
C LEU A 12 37.96 11.76 21.30
N LEU A 13 39.22 12.13 21.53
CA LEU A 13 40.38 11.56 20.83
C LEU A 13 41.50 11.17 21.82
N PRO A 14 42.26 10.08 21.56
CA PRO A 14 43.48 9.78 22.29
C PRO A 14 44.57 10.83 22.05
N SER A 15 45.51 10.94 22.99
CA SER A 15 46.60 11.92 22.97
C SER A 15 47.73 11.55 22.01
N SER A 16 47.56 11.83 20.71
CA SER A 16 48.63 11.90 19.70
C SER A 16 48.14 12.58 18.42
N LEU A 17 48.92 13.55 17.88
CA LEU A 17 48.65 14.48 16.76
C LEU A 17 48.02 15.82 17.18
N ASP A 18 48.87 16.83 17.46
CA ASP A 18 48.46 18.18 17.92
C ASP A 18 49.21 19.35 17.22
N ASP A 19 50.14 19.08 16.30
CA ASP A 19 51.14 20.07 15.82
C ASP A 19 50.76 20.90 14.56
N ASP A 20 49.64 20.63 13.89
CA ASP A 20 49.32 21.16 12.53
C ASP A 20 48.04 22.05 12.47
N LEU A 21 47.79 22.93 13.46
CA LEU A 21 46.51 23.68 13.53
C LEU A 21 46.55 25.19 13.82
N GLU A 22 47.71 25.87 13.69
CA GLU A 22 47.81 27.32 13.91
C GLU A 22 47.42 28.19 12.68
N LEU A 23 47.27 27.60 11.48
CA LEU A 23 47.31 28.35 10.20
C LEU A 23 45.96 28.91 9.68
N VAL A 24 44.87 28.90 10.45
CA VAL A 24 43.49 29.03 9.89
C VAL A 24 42.65 30.20 10.41
N GLU A 25 43.00 30.87 11.53
CA GLU A 25 42.10 31.88 12.12
C GLU A 25 42.22 33.32 11.54
N GLY A 26 42.98 33.52 10.46
CA GLY A 26 43.33 34.85 9.91
C GLY A 26 42.53 35.38 8.70
N LEU A 27 41.39 34.79 8.32
CA LEU A 27 40.74 35.07 7.01
C LEU A 27 39.22 35.38 7.04
N LEU A 28 38.70 36.05 8.09
CA LEU A 28 37.28 36.48 8.14
C LEU A 28 37.05 37.82 8.88
N GLU A 29 37.47 38.94 8.29
CA GLU A 29 36.87 40.28 8.50
C GLU A 29 36.78 41.04 7.15
N GLU A 30 36.02 42.14 7.13
CA GLU A 30 35.74 43.09 6.02
C GLU A 30 34.73 42.69 4.91
N GLU A 31 34.36 43.69 4.09
CA GLU A 31 32.99 43.95 3.63
C GLU A 31 32.85 44.34 2.13
N THR A 32 31.62 44.18 1.62
CA THR A 32 30.96 44.98 0.56
C THR A 32 31.43 44.95 -0.92
N ASP A 33 30.45 45.32 -1.76
CA ASP A 33 30.52 45.86 -3.12
C ASP A 33 30.96 44.97 -4.30
N ALA A 34 30.70 45.49 -5.51
CA ALA A 34 30.23 44.69 -6.63
C ALA A 34 31.13 44.75 -7.87
N ALA A 35 31.41 43.57 -8.46
CA ALA A 35 31.74 43.42 -9.87
C ALA A 35 31.49 41.97 -10.34
N VAL A 36 31.18 41.80 -11.62
CA VAL A 36 31.24 40.49 -12.32
C VAL A 36 32.53 40.44 -13.13
N PRO A 37 33.36 39.41 -12.94
CA PRO A 37 33.90 38.73 -14.11
C PRO A 37 34.00 37.19 -13.98
N LEU A 38 33.52 36.52 -15.03
CA LEU A 38 33.95 35.26 -15.66
C LEU A 38 34.51 34.08 -14.80
N PRO A 39 34.01 32.83 -15.00
CA PRO A 39 34.49 31.66 -14.29
C PRO A 39 35.85 31.14 -14.81
N SER A 40 36.74 30.78 -13.89
CA SER A 40 37.94 29.97 -14.18
C SER A 40 37.85 28.59 -13.47
N LYS A 41 38.78 27.69 -13.79
CA LYS A 41 38.58 26.23 -13.63
C LYS A 41 38.96 25.68 -12.25
N HIS A 42 38.16 24.69 -11.82
CA HIS A 42 38.55 23.54 -10.97
C HIS A 42 39.25 23.83 -9.64
N GLY A 43 38.45 23.82 -8.56
CA GLY A 43 38.93 23.58 -7.20
C GLY A 43 37.86 22.86 -6.38
N THR A 44 38.09 21.62 -5.98
CA THR A 44 37.20 20.88 -5.06
C THR A 44 37.37 21.40 -3.64
N SER A 45 36.75 22.55 -3.34
CA SER A 45 36.87 23.23 -2.05
C SER A 45 36.44 22.33 -0.88
N THR A 46 37.25 22.31 0.17
CA THR A 46 36.96 21.67 1.47
C THR A 46 35.65 22.15 2.09
N SER A 47 35.19 23.36 1.74
CA SER A 47 33.85 23.89 2.09
C SER A 47 32.71 22.94 1.69
N ALA A 48 32.82 22.26 0.55
CA ALA A 48 31.81 21.29 0.09
C ALA A 48 31.77 20.01 0.96
N VAL A 49 32.88 19.63 1.59
CA VAL A 49 32.96 18.51 2.52
C VAL A 49 32.49 18.95 3.91
N ALA A 50 32.94 20.11 4.38
CA ALA A 50 32.54 20.68 5.69
C ALA A 50 31.03 20.95 5.76
N SER A 51 30.42 21.51 4.71
CA SER A 51 28.97 21.73 4.64
C SER A 51 28.17 20.41 4.56
N ARG A 52 28.67 19.40 3.85
CA ARG A 52 28.09 18.04 3.86
C ARG A 52 28.18 17.39 5.23
N LEU A 53 29.32 17.50 5.91
CA LEU A 53 29.54 16.95 7.25
C LEU A 53 28.68 17.68 8.30
N ALA A 54 28.59 19.01 8.25
CA ALA A 54 27.68 19.79 9.10
C ALA A 54 26.21 19.44 8.83
N GLY A 55 25.83 19.22 7.56
CA GLY A 55 24.51 18.73 7.19
C GLY A 55 24.24 17.31 7.70
N LEU A 56 25.25 16.43 7.70
CA LEU A 56 25.16 15.07 8.23
C LEU A 56 25.00 15.09 9.76
N ILE A 57 25.82 15.87 10.46
CA ILE A 57 25.74 16.09 11.92
C ILE A 57 24.37 16.68 12.29
N LYS A 58 23.89 17.70 11.55
CA LYS A 58 22.58 18.33 11.81
C LYS A 58 21.40 17.38 11.56
N ARG A 59 21.53 16.42 10.63
CA ARG A 59 20.55 15.32 10.45
C ARG A 59 20.67 14.27 11.57
N PHE A 60 21.88 13.95 12.00
CA PHE A 60 22.14 12.98 13.08
C PHE A 60 21.62 13.49 14.43
N THR A 61 21.89 14.76 14.80
CA THR A 61 21.34 15.37 16.01
C THR A 61 19.81 15.56 15.93
N ALA A 62 19.26 15.87 14.75
CA ALA A 62 17.82 15.90 14.54
C ALA A 62 17.16 14.51 14.63
N ALA A 63 17.91 13.43 14.41
CA ALA A 63 17.44 12.04 14.58
C ALA A 63 17.62 11.51 16.03
N LEU A 64 18.48 12.15 16.83
CA LEU A 64 18.62 11.89 18.26
C LEU A 64 17.56 12.61 19.11
N LEU A 65 16.93 13.66 18.58
CA LEU A 65 15.78 14.31 19.23
C LEU A 65 14.52 13.43 19.13
N PRO A 66 13.73 13.27 20.21
CA PRO A 66 12.42 12.64 20.15
C PRO A 66 11.55 13.26 19.04
N HIS A 67 10.91 12.43 18.22
CA HIS A 67 10.25 12.88 16.98
C HIS A 67 9.25 14.05 17.15
N PRO A 68 8.48 14.18 18.25
CA PRO A 68 7.63 15.36 18.48
C PRO A 68 8.41 16.67 18.62
N ILE A 69 9.63 16.62 19.19
CA ILE A 69 10.54 17.76 19.31
C ILE A 69 11.24 18.01 17.97
N ALA A 70 11.75 16.96 17.32
CA ALA A 70 12.38 17.06 16.00
C ALA A 70 11.44 17.70 14.94
N ARG A 71 10.15 17.33 14.94
CA ARG A 71 9.13 17.92 14.05
C ARG A 71 8.74 19.36 14.41
N ARG A 72 8.89 19.79 15.68
CA ARG A 72 8.71 21.21 16.08
C ARG A 72 9.91 22.07 15.72
N VAL A 73 11.13 21.53 15.82
CA VAL A 73 12.39 22.25 15.54
C VAL A 73 12.71 22.27 14.04
N ALA A 74 12.35 21.23 13.29
CA ALA A 74 12.60 21.11 11.86
C ALA A 74 11.40 20.52 11.09
N PRO A 75 10.23 21.20 11.06
CA PRO A 75 9.01 20.69 10.41
C PRO A 75 9.20 20.41 8.91
N HIS A 76 10.12 21.10 8.25
CA HIS A 76 10.46 20.91 6.84
C HIS A 76 11.22 19.60 6.54
N LEU A 77 11.65 18.84 7.56
CA LEU A 77 12.32 17.54 7.41
C LEU A 77 11.39 16.33 7.66
N TYR A 78 10.20 16.54 8.22
CA TYR A 78 9.34 15.47 8.72
C TYR A 78 7.87 15.65 8.28
N ALA A 79 7.44 14.84 7.31
CA ALA A 79 6.03 14.79 6.91
C ALA A 79 5.10 14.39 8.08
N PRO A 80 3.86 14.89 8.14
CA PRO A 80 2.90 14.50 9.17
C PRO A 80 2.53 13.01 9.05
N PRO A 81 2.34 12.29 10.17
CA PRO A 81 1.92 10.89 10.14
C PRO A 81 0.51 10.77 9.54
N ARG A 82 0.34 9.82 8.61
CA ARG A 82 -0.96 9.55 7.99
C ARG A 82 -1.84 8.75 8.95
N ILE A 83 -2.91 9.37 9.43
CA ILE A 83 -3.92 8.70 10.27
C ILE A 83 -4.86 7.91 9.34
N HIS A 84 -5.04 6.63 9.66
CA HIS A 84 -5.94 5.71 8.98
C HIS A 84 -7.08 5.30 9.92
N ALA A 85 -8.17 4.73 9.37
CA ALA A 85 -9.34 4.32 10.16
C ALA A 85 -9.00 3.38 11.33
N THR A 86 -7.96 2.56 11.21
CA THR A 86 -7.49 1.62 12.24
C THR A 86 -6.33 2.15 13.10
N SER A 87 -5.86 3.39 12.92
CA SER A 87 -4.69 3.94 13.64
C SER A 87 -4.86 4.00 15.16
N TYR A 88 -6.09 3.93 15.68
CA TYR A 88 -6.32 3.77 17.12
C TYR A 88 -5.76 2.44 17.67
N LEU A 89 -5.70 1.36 16.87
CA LEU A 89 -5.09 0.09 17.26
C LEU A 89 -3.55 0.17 17.27
N ASP A 90 -2.97 0.90 16.31
CA ASP A 90 -1.55 1.25 16.35
C ASP A 90 -1.23 2.05 17.62
N GLY A 91 -2.09 3.02 17.98
CA GLY A 91 -2.00 3.79 19.22
C GLY A 91 -2.09 2.95 20.48
N LEU A 92 -3.04 2.02 20.54
CA LEU A 92 -3.18 1.05 21.63
C LEU A 92 -1.93 0.17 21.78
N ARG A 93 -1.38 -0.33 20.66
CA ARG A 93 -0.09 -1.05 20.65
C ARG A 93 1.07 -0.18 21.16
N GLY A 94 1.06 1.12 20.85
CA GLY A 94 2.03 2.09 21.37
C GLY A 94 2.01 2.21 22.90
N ILE A 95 0.82 2.37 23.49
CA ILE A 95 0.65 2.42 24.95
C ILE A 95 1.03 1.09 25.59
N ALA A 96 0.56 -0.04 25.04
CA ALA A 96 0.87 -1.37 25.53
C ALA A 96 2.38 -1.66 25.55
N ALA A 97 3.12 -1.28 24.50
CA ALA A 97 4.58 -1.41 24.45
C ALA A 97 5.29 -0.55 25.51
N PHE A 98 4.79 0.65 25.79
CA PHE A 98 5.34 1.50 26.87
C PHE A 98 5.07 0.91 28.26
N ILE A 99 3.88 0.36 28.51
CA ILE A 99 3.53 -0.31 29.78
C ILE A 99 4.38 -1.56 30.01
N VAL A 100 4.72 -2.33 28.97
CA VAL A 100 5.68 -3.45 29.08
C VAL A 100 7.06 -2.97 29.56
N ILE A 101 7.57 -1.85 29.04
CA ILE A 101 8.85 -1.28 29.53
C ILE A 101 8.75 -0.90 31.01
N LEU A 102 7.66 -0.24 31.42
CA LEU A 102 7.43 0.12 32.82
C LEU A 102 7.28 -1.11 33.73
N HIS A 103 6.74 -2.22 33.23
CA HIS A 103 6.65 -3.49 33.95
C HIS A 103 8.03 -4.08 34.23
N HIS A 104 8.88 -4.22 33.20
CA HIS A 104 10.23 -4.76 33.39
C HIS A 104 11.10 -3.82 34.23
N TYR A 105 10.94 -2.50 34.11
CA TYR A 105 11.62 -1.52 34.98
C TYR A 105 11.19 -1.64 36.46
N THR A 106 9.88 -1.69 36.74
CA THR A 106 9.37 -1.79 38.12
C THR A 106 9.68 -3.14 38.77
N ASN A 107 9.63 -4.24 38.02
CA ASN A 107 10.09 -5.55 38.52
C ASN A 107 11.59 -5.55 38.89
N LEU A 108 12.43 -4.78 38.17
CA LEU A 108 13.87 -4.68 38.43
C LEU A 108 14.23 -3.71 39.56
N VAL A 109 13.53 -2.58 39.69
CA VAL A 109 13.91 -1.45 40.57
C VAL A 109 13.04 -1.34 41.82
N THR A 110 11.76 -1.72 41.76
CA THR A 110 10.80 -1.60 42.87
C THR A 110 10.03 -2.92 43.10
N PRO A 111 10.73 -4.03 43.41
CA PRO A 111 10.15 -5.38 43.42
C PRO A 111 9.00 -5.58 44.43
N TYR A 112 8.84 -4.74 45.46
CA TYR A 112 7.68 -4.78 46.35
C TYR A 112 6.35 -4.50 45.61
N LEU A 113 6.38 -3.77 44.49
CA LEU A 113 5.21 -3.55 43.63
C LEU A 113 4.75 -4.84 42.92
N ALA A 114 5.55 -5.91 42.88
CA ALA A 114 5.11 -7.20 42.35
C ALA A 114 3.91 -7.77 43.13
N TYR A 115 3.85 -7.50 44.44
CA TYR A 115 2.80 -7.95 45.35
C TYR A 115 1.59 -7.02 45.34
N TYR A 116 0.46 -7.53 45.83
CA TYR A 116 -0.60 -6.70 46.42
C TYR A 116 -0.36 -6.56 47.92
N ASN A 117 -0.50 -5.37 48.49
CA ASN A 117 -0.40 -5.16 49.93
C ASN A 117 -1.33 -4.02 50.40
N VAL A 118 -1.94 -4.19 51.58
CA VAL A 118 -2.79 -3.20 52.25
C VAL A 118 -2.18 -2.76 53.58
N ASP A 119 -1.52 -3.66 54.30
CA ASP A 119 -0.94 -3.41 55.61
C ASP A 119 0.57 -3.13 55.52
N ALA A 120 0.97 -1.93 55.94
CA ALA A 120 2.38 -1.59 56.06
C ALA A 120 2.97 -2.29 57.31
N THR A 121 3.78 -3.33 57.09
CA THR A 121 4.61 -3.95 58.13
C THR A 121 6.03 -3.36 58.08
N GLU A 122 6.82 -3.58 59.14
CA GLU A 122 8.26 -3.26 59.16
C GLU A 122 9.09 -4.01 58.09
N THR A 123 8.47 -4.85 57.26
CA THR A 123 9.11 -5.75 56.29
C THR A 123 8.54 -5.69 54.87
N ARG A 124 7.45 -4.94 54.62
CA ARG A 124 6.88 -4.72 53.27
C ARG A 124 6.19 -3.34 53.19
N PRO A 125 6.72 -2.37 52.42
CA PRO A 125 6.03 -1.11 52.18
C PRO A 125 4.75 -1.32 51.34
N SER A 126 3.75 -0.46 51.54
CA SER A 126 2.50 -0.41 50.76
C SER A 126 2.40 0.89 49.95
N SER A 127 1.75 0.84 48.78
CA SER A 127 1.68 1.96 47.84
C SER A 127 0.36 2.00 47.09
N ILE A 128 -0.16 3.22 46.86
CA ILE A 128 -1.34 3.49 46.02
C ILE A 128 -1.19 2.87 44.61
N LEU A 129 0.05 2.72 44.12
CA LEU A 129 0.34 2.07 42.84
C LEU A 129 0.00 0.58 42.79
N GLN A 130 -0.19 -0.10 43.93
CA GLN A 130 -0.56 -1.52 43.97
C GLN A 130 -2.07 -1.75 43.76
N LEU A 131 -2.90 -0.71 43.86
CA LEU A 131 -4.35 -0.80 43.71
C LEU A 131 -4.78 -1.21 42.28
N PRO A 132 -5.91 -1.92 42.10
CA PRO A 132 -6.47 -2.17 40.77
C PRO A 132 -6.79 -0.86 40.05
N PHE A 133 -6.93 -0.92 38.72
CA PHE A 133 -6.93 0.23 37.80
C PHE A 133 -5.62 1.03 37.76
N ILE A 134 -5.07 1.47 38.90
CA ILE A 134 -3.83 2.25 38.97
C ILE A 134 -2.64 1.38 38.54
N ARG A 135 -2.58 0.12 39.00
CA ARG A 135 -1.56 -0.87 38.64
C ARG A 135 -1.39 -1.10 37.12
N VAL A 136 -2.44 -0.86 36.33
CA VAL A 136 -2.43 -1.11 34.88
C VAL A 136 -1.28 -0.38 34.17
N ILE A 137 -0.87 0.80 34.66
CA ILE A 137 0.19 1.61 34.05
C ILE A 137 1.59 0.96 34.05
N TYR A 138 1.80 -0.11 34.83
CA TYR A 138 3.02 -0.94 34.81
C TYR A 138 2.70 -2.46 34.79
N SER A 139 1.48 -2.83 34.38
CA SER A 139 1.05 -4.23 34.28
C SER A 139 1.31 -4.78 32.88
N GLY A 140 2.53 -5.26 32.63
CA GLY A 140 2.99 -5.69 31.30
C GLY A 140 2.38 -7.02 30.83
N ARG A 141 2.05 -7.94 31.75
CA ARG A 141 1.46 -9.26 31.42
C ARG A 141 0.20 -9.14 30.53
N PRO A 142 -0.86 -8.39 30.90
CA PRO A 142 -2.05 -8.21 30.04
C PRO A 142 -1.78 -7.42 28.73
N MET A 143 -0.66 -6.72 28.61
CA MET A 143 -0.32 -6.00 27.37
C MET A 143 0.10 -6.94 26.24
N VAL A 144 0.68 -8.11 26.57
CA VAL A 144 1.02 -9.16 25.58
C VAL A 144 -0.26 -9.75 24.98
N HIS A 145 -1.24 -10.04 25.83
CA HIS A 145 -2.59 -10.47 25.44
C HIS A 145 -3.27 -9.46 24.50
N ILE A 146 -3.19 -8.16 24.81
CA ILE A 146 -3.67 -7.08 23.92
C ILE A 146 -2.94 -7.09 22.56
N PHE A 147 -1.63 -7.37 22.51
CA PHE A 147 -0.92 -7.50 21.23
C PHE A 147 -1.47 -8.65 20.38
N PHE A 148 -1.73 -9.82 20.96
CA PHE A 148 -2.20 -10.99 20.21
C PHE A 148 -3.60 -10.76 19.61
N VAL A 149 -4.51 -10.09 20.34
CA VAL A 149 -5.82 -9.68 19.78
C VAL A 149 -5.64 -8.64 18.66
N ILE A 150 -4.75 -7.65 18.81
CA ILE A 150 -4.46 -6.67 17.74
C ILE A 150 -3.86 -7.35 16.50
N SER A 151 -2.93 -8.29 16.68
CA SER A 151 -2.35 -9.10 15.61
C SER A 151 -3.45 -9.90 14.89
N GLY A 152 -4.33 -10.58 15.61
CA GLY A 152 -5.49 -11.28 15.06
C GLY A 152 -6.39 -10.38 14.20
N PHE A 153 -6.73 -9.19 14.70
CA PHE A 153 -7.56 -8.20 13.99
C PHE A 153 -6.89 -7.68 12.71
N VAL A 154 -5.66 -7.18 12.82
CA VAL A 154 -4.98 -6.48 11.70
C VAL A 154 -4.64 -7.44 10.56
N LEU A 155 -4.30 -8.70 10.87
CA LEU A 155 -3.96 -9.71 9.87
C LEU A 155 -5.19 -10.28 9.15
N SER A 156 -6.35 -10.29 9.81
CA SER A 156 -7.59 -10.84 9.27
C SER A 156 -8.42 -9.84 8.47
N LYS A 157 -8.45 -8.55 8.84
CA LYS A 157 -9.39 -7.56 8.23
C LYS A 157 -9.29 -7.47 6.70
N LYS A 158 -8.11 -7.51 6.08
CA LYS A 158 -8.00 -7.53 4.59
C LYS A 158 -8.43 -8.88 3.99
N PRO A 159 -7.89 -10.04 4.40
CA PRO A 159 -8.39 -11.34 3.95
C PRO A 159 -9.90 -11.55 4.12
N LEU A 160 -10.48 -11.21 5.28
CA LEU A 160 -11.92 -11.34 5.53
C LEU A 160 -12.75 -10.47 4.58
N ARG A 161 -12.33 -9.22 4.32
CA ARG A 161 -13.00 -8.34 3.33
C ARG A 161 -12.95 -8.93 1.91
N LEU A 162 -11.85 -9.58 1.53
CA LEU A 162 -11.73 -10.27 0.23
C LEU A 162 -12.60 -11.55 0.16
N ALA A 163 -12.72 -12.29 1.27
CA ALA A 163 -13.63 -13.43 1.37
C ALA A 163 -15.11 -13.00 1.28
N ARG A 164 -15.52 -11.94 2.01
CA ARG A 164 -16.87 -11.34 1.93
C ARG A 164 -17.23 -10.91 0.52
N THR A 165 -16.29 -10.27 -0.20
CA THR A 165 -16.48 -9.86 -1.61
C THR A 165 -16.33 -11.01 -2.63
N ARG A 166 -16.12 -12.26 -2.17
CA ARG A 166 -15.89 -13.46 -2.97
C ARG A 166 -14.72 -13.37 -3.96
N ASN A 167 -13.77 -12.45 -3.73
CA ASN A 167 -12.57 -12.30 -4.55
C ASN A 167 -11.47 -13.26 -4.06
N TYR A 168 -11.60 -14.52 -4.46
CA TYR A 168 -10.71 -15.59 -4.00
C TYR A 168 -9.30 -15.51 -4.59
N GLY A 169 -9.13 -14.98 -5.80
CA GLY A 169 -7.81 -14.80 -6.43
C GLY A 169 -6.92 -13.83 -5.64
N ASP A 170 -7.44 -12.65 -5.32
CA ASP A 170 -6.73 -11.68 -4.49
C ASP A 170 -6.62 -12.14 -3.02
N LEU A 171 -7.55 -12.95 -2.52
CA LEU A 171 -7.46 -13.58 -1.20
C LEU A 171 -6.27 -14.52 -1.10
N HIS A 172 -6.17 -15.51 -2.00
CA HIS A 172 -5.04 -16.46 -2.01
C HIS A 172 -3.71 -15.73 -2.24
N THR A 173 -3.67 -14.76 -3.17
CA THR A 173 -2.51 -13.89 -3.39
C THR A 173 -2.14 -13.12 -2.12
N THR A 174 -3.11 -12.52 -1.42
CA THR A 174 -2.88 -11.78 -0.17
C THR A 174 -2.36 -12.67 0.95
N LEU A 175 -2.90 -13.89 1.09
CA LEU A 175 -2.52 -14.82 2.15
C LEU A 175 -1.11 -15.37 1.92
N ALA A 176 -0.80 -15.90 0.72
CA ALA A 176 0.54 -16.39 0.40
C ALA A 176 1.62 -15.30 0.56
N SER A 177 1.31 -14.10 0.07
CA SER A 177 2.14 -12.90 0.19
C SER A 177 2.34 -12.46 1.65
N SER A 178 1.38 -12.72 2.54
CA SER A 178 1.46 -12.44 3.99
C SER A 178 2.24 -13.51 4.75
N ILE A 179 2.03 -14.79 4.43
CA ILE A 179 2.77 -15.93 5.01
C ILE A 179 4.28 -15.73 4.79
N PHE A 180 4.71 -15.56 3.54
CA PHE A 180 6.13 -15.43 3.19
C PHE A 180 6.81 -14.24 3.88
N ARG A 181 6.20 -13.04 3.85
CA ARG A 181 6.79 -11.85 4.47
C ARG A 181 6.78 -11.89 6.00
N ARG A 182 5.88 -12.64 6.64
CA ARG A 182 5.77 -12.63 8.11
C ARG A 182 7.03 -13.18 8.78
N GLY A 183 7.59 -14.28 8.28
CA GLY A 183 8.82 -14.87 8.82
C GLY A 183 9.98 -13.89 8.79
N LEU A 184 10.20 -13.27 7.63
CA LEU A 184 11.24 -12.24 7.46
C LEU A 184 11.02 -11.04 8.39
N ARG A 185 9.77 -10.58 8.57
CA ARG A 185 9.47 -9.41 9.41
C ARG A 185 9.62 -9.68 10.91
N LEU A 186 9.30 -10.89 11.40
CA LEU A 186 9.42 -11.23 12.82
C LEU A 186 10.86 -11.63 13.18
N PHE A 187 11.48 -12.52 12.41
CA PHE A 187 12.74 -13.16 12.82
C PHE A 187 13.98 -12.35 12.45
N LEU A 188 14.00 -11.60 11.33
CA LEU A 188 15.21 -10.88 10.92
C LEU A 188 15.61 -9.75 11.91
N PRO A 189 14.68 -8.93 12.45
CA PRO A 189 15.05 -7.96 13.48
C PRO A 189 15.51 -8.63 14.78
N ALA A 190 14.88 -9.74 15.16
CA ALA A 190 15.23 -10.48 16.37
C ALA A 190 16.61 -11.15 16.28
N ALA A 191 16.96 -11.68 15.11
CA ALA A 191 18.32 -12.15 14.81
C ALA A 191 19.34 -11.01 14.98
N ALA A 192 19.05 -9.82 14.45
CA ALA A 192 19.93 -8.66 14.61
C ALA A 192 20.05 -8.21 16.08
N SER A 193 18.94 -8.12 16.83
CA SER A 193 18.95 -7.74 18.25
C SER A 193 19.74 -8.73 19.11
N THR A 194 19.44 -10.03 19.00
CA THR A 194 20.13 -11.08 19.76
C THR A 194 21.62 -11.19 19.38
N PHE A 195 21.99 -10.93 18.13
CA PHE A 195 23.39 -10.86 17.70
C PHE A 195 24.12 -9.64 18.30
N ILE A 196 23.44 -8.49 18.43
CA ILE A 196 23.97 -7.33 19.16
C ILE A 196 24.17 -7.68 20.64
N VAL A 197 23.25 -8.42 21.27
CA VAL A 197 23.45 -8.88 22.67
C VAL A 197 24.61 -9.87 22.78
N LEU A 198 24.80 -10.80 21.83
CA LEU A 198 25.99 -11.64 21.76
C LEU A 198 27.28 -10.81 21.75
N LEU A 199 27.34 -9.75 20.93
CA LEU A 199 28.50 -8.85 20.90
C LEU A 199 28.68 -8.12 22.24
N LEU A 200 27.60 -7.64 22.86
CA LEU A 200 27.64 -6.98 24.17
C LEU A 200 28.09 -7.93 25.30
N ILE A 201 27.70 -9.20 25.28
CA ILE A 201 28.22 -10.24 26.18
C ILE A 201 29.72 -10.43 25.95
N ARG A 202 30.15 -10.58 24.68
CA ARG A 202 31.55 -10.83 24.32
C ARG A 202 32.51 -9.68 24.63
N VAL A 203 32.04 -8.43 24.70
CA VAL A 203 32.84 -7.27 25.18
C VAL A 203 32.63 -6.95 26.66
N GLY A 204 31.90 -7.79 27.41
CA GLY A 204 31.66 -7.59 28.84
C GLY A 204 30.79 -6.38 29.17
N TRP A 205 29.86 -6.01 28.29
CA TRP A 205 28.86 -4.94 28.42
C TRP A 205 27.45 -5.45 28.76
N SER A 206 27.24 -6.76 28.91
CA SER A 206 26.01 -7.36 29.41
C SER A 206 26.20 -7.90 30.85
N ARG A 207 25.10 -8.15 31.57
CA ARG A 207 25.09 -8.91 32.83
C ARG A 207 25.39 -10.40 32.62
N GLN A 208 25.06 -10.95 31.45
CA GLN A 208 25.31 -12.37 31.14
C GLN A 208 26.80 -12.64 30.94
N GLN A 209 27.25 -13.77 31.49
CA GLN A 209 28.61 -14.25 31.27
C GLN A 209 28.75 -14.87 29.87
N PRO A 210 29.91 -14.70 29.20
CA PRO A 210 30.20 -15.34 27.93
C PRO A 210 30.35 -16.87 28.08
N ILE A 211 30.25 -17.58 26.96
CA ILE A 211 30.51 -19.03 26.89
C ILE A 211 32.02 -19.32 26.88
N ASP A 212 32.43 -20.28 27.72
CA ASP A 212 33.77 -20.87 27.70
C ASP A 212 34.00 -21.60 26.35
N GLY A 213 35.05 -21.19 25.63
CA GLY A 213 35.25 -21.53 24.21
C GLY A 213 35.25 -20.32 23.28
N GLY A 214 34.89 -19.13 23.78
CA GLY A 214 35.11 -17.86 23.08
C GLY A 214 34.07 -17.53 22.01
N PHE A 215 34.43 -16.67 21.05
CA PHE A 215 33.47 -16.10 20.09
C PHE A 215 32.75 -17.16 19.24
N PHE A 216 33.43 -18.20 18.78
CA PHE A 216 32.81 -19.24 17.95
C PHE A 216 31.86 -20.14 18.74
N ALA A 217 32.13 -20.41 20.03
CA ALA A 217 31.20 -21.13 20.90
C ALA A 217 29.92 -20.31 21.17
N GLU A 218 30.09 -19.00 21.43
CA GLU A 218 28.98 -18.05 21.57
C GLU A 218 28.15 -17.94 20.28
N LEU A 219 28.82 -17.86 19.12
CA LEU A 219 28.16 -17.81 17.81
C LEU A 219 27.38 -19.09 17.51
N TRP A 220 27.91 -20.26 17.89
CA TRP A 220 27.22 -21.54 17.73
C TRP A 220 25.95 -21.60 18.59
N GLU A 221 26.03 -21.27 19.89
CA GLU A 221 24.83 -21.21 20.74
C GLU A 221 23.83 -20.14 20.24
N TRP A 222 24.28 -19.01 19.70
CA TRP A 222 23.39 -18.05 19.05
C TRP A 222 22.70 -18.61 17.81
N THR A 223 23.37 -19.40 16.96
CA THR A 223 22.67 -20.11 15.87
C THR A 223 21.66 -21.14 16.39
N GLY A 224 21.97 -21.79 17.52
CA GLY A 224 21.04 -22.66 18.25
C GLY A 224 19.83 -21.91 18.79
N VAL A 225 20.02 -20.76 19.44
CA VAL A 225 18.94 -19.88 19.93
C VAL A 225 18.09 -19.36 18.77
N LEU A 226 18.71 -18.90 17.68
CA LEU A 226 18.00 -18.42 16.49
C LEU A 226 17.12 -19.52 15.88
N PHE A 227 17.64 -20.76 15.80
CA PHE A 227 16.82 -21.90 15.38
C PHE A 227 15.62 -22.10 16.31
N ARG A 228 15.82 -22.09 17.65
CA ARG A 228 14.73 -22.21 18.63
C ARG A 228 13.70 -21.05 18.56
N ILE A 229 14.13 -19.81 18.29
CA ILE A 229 13.24 -18.66 18.03
C ILE A 229 12.38 -18.89 16.77
N THR A 230 12.88 -19.62 15.77
CA THR A 230 12.08 -19.97 14.57
C THR A 230 11.15 -21.18 14.75
N GLN A 231 11.19 -21.90 15.88
CA GLN A 231 10.36 -23.08 16.14
C GLN A 231 8.91 -22.74 16.53
N GLY A 232 8.18 -22.01 15.67
CA GLY A 232 6.76 -21.73 15.85
C GLY A 232 5.89 -22.98 16.00
N TRP A 233 6.30 -24.12 15.44
CA TRP A 233 5.60 -25.41 15.56
C TRP A 233 5.56 -25.98 16.99
N ARG A 234 6.17 -25.32 17.99
CA ARG A 234 5.94 -25.56 19.42
C ARG A 234 4.70 -24.84 19.98
N TRP A 235 3.85 -24.27 19.12
CA TRP A 235 2.60 -23.57 19.46
C TRP A 235 2.83 -22.40 20.45
N ASP A 236 1.99 -22.26 21.48
CA ASP A 236 1.97 -21.19 22.47
C ASP A 236 2.71 -21.52 23.78
N ILE A 237 3.68 -22.44 23.70
CA ILE A 237 4.66 -22.72 24.75
C ILE A 237 5.63 -21.53 24.89
N MET A 238 5.65 -20.90 26.06
CA MET A 238 6.68 -19.91 26.41
C MET A 238 8.06 -20.57 26.43
N GLN A 239 9.04 -19.98 25.73
CA GLN A 239 10.41 -20.46 25.65
C GLN A 239 11.39 -19.40 26.12
N GLU A 240 12.23 -19.73 27.09
CA GLU A 240 13.31 -18.83 27.54
C GLU A 240 14.49 -18.88 26.56
N PHE A 241 14.97 -17.71 26.16
CA PHE A 241 16.06 -17.56 25.21
C PHE A 241 17.21 -16.76 25.83
N ARG A 242 18.44 -17.27 25.71
CA ARG A 242 19.65 -16.70 26.34
C ARG A 242 19.83 -15.22 26.03
N TYR A 243 19.88 -14.86 24.75
CA TYR A 243 20.27 -13.51 24.31
C TYR A 243 19.18 -12.45 24.49
N ASP A 244 17.90 -12.83 24.50
CA ASP A 244 16.80 -11.96 24.89
C ASP A 244 15.55 -12.78 25.21
N MET A 245 15.22 -12.90 26.51
CA MET A 245 14.04 -13.65 26.98
C MET A 245 12.74 -13.13 26.33
N HIS A 246 12.63 -11.83 26.04
CA HIS A 246 11.40 -11.21 25.55
C HIS A 246 11.05 -11.65 24.11
N THR A 247 11.98 -12.27 23.38
CA THR A 247 11.73 -12.87 22.06
C THR A 247 10.84 -14.14 22.10
N TRP A 248 10.46 -14.63 23.29
CA TRP A 248 9.57 -15.79 23.49
C TRP A 248 8.24 -15.71 22.73
N THR A 249 7.73 -14.50 22.47
CA THR A 249 6.46 -14.29 21.76
C THR A 249 6.55 -14.52 20.25
N LEU A 250 7.74 -14.46 19.64
CA LEU A 250 7.90 -14.52 18.18
C LEU A 250 7.54 -15.90 17.58
N PRO A 251 7.89 -17.05 18.20
CA PRO A 251 7.32 -18.35 17.82
C PRO A 251 5.78 -18.37 17.84
N VAL A 252 5.16 -17.75 18.85
CA VAL A 252 3.70 -17.74 19.06
C VAL A 252 3.00 -16.83 18.03
N GLU A 253 3.52 -15.62 17.84
CA GLU A 253 3.10 -14.67 16.80
C GLU A 253 3.22 -15.24 15.38
N MET A 254 4.12 -16.21 15.16
CA MET A 254 4.20 -16.97 13.92
C MET A 254 3.11 -18.05 13.83
N SER A 255 3.03 -18.95 14.80
CA SER A 255 2.16 -20.13 14.75
C SER A 255 0.67 -19.78 14.79
N MET A 256 0.26 -18.86 15.67
CA MET A 256 -1.12 -18.40 15.75
C MET A 256 -1.55 -17.64 14.49
N SER A 257 -0.60 -17.01 13.77
CA SER A 257 -0.89 -16.42 12.46
C SER A 257 -1.06 -17.48 11.35
N MET A 258 -0.33 -18.59 11.39
CA MET A 258 -0.55 -19.69 10.45
C MET A 258 -1.92 -20.34 10.69
N LEU A 259 -2.27 -20.59 11.96
CA LEU A 259 -3.61 -21.04 12.36
C LEU A 259 -4.71 -20.09 11.87
N LEU A 260 -4.52 -18.78 12.04
CA LEU A 260 -5.45 -17.77 11.55
C LEU A 260 -5.58 -17.78 10.01
N PHE A 261 -4.48 -17.85 9.27
CA PHE A 261 -4.52 -17.89 7.80
C PHE A 261 -5.18 -19.17 7.27
N VAL A 262 -4.95 -20.32 7.89
CA VAL A 262 -5.64 -21.58 7.59
C VAL A 262 -7.14 -21.46 7.89
N THR A 263 -7.50 -20.91 9.06
CA THR A 263 -8.90 -20.69 9.47
C THR A 263 -9.64 -19.78 8.49
N ILE A 264 -9.05 -18.65 8.10
CA ILE A 264 -9.63 -17.74 7.10
C ILE A 264 -9.77 -18.43 5.74
N THR A 265 -8.81 -19.27 5.34
CA THR A 265 -8.87 -20.01 4.08
C THR A 265 -10.04 -21.00 4.08
N GLY A 266 -10.18 -21.81 5.14
CA GLY A 266 -11.28 -22.78 5.27
C GLY A 266 -12.65 -22.10 5.37
N LEU A 267 -12.77 -21.03 6.17
CA LEU A 267 -14.02 -20.29 6.36
C LEU A 267 -14.30 -19.24 5.26
N SER A 268 -13.48 -19.19 4.20
CA SER A 268 -13.61 -18.21 3.10
C SER A 268 -14.88 -18.37 2.25
N ARG A 269 -15.51 -19.55 2.30
CA ARG A 269 -16.75 -19.87 1.57
C ARG A 269 -18.01 -19.82 2.45
N CYS A 270 -17.84 -19.68 3.77
CA CYS A 270 -18.95 -19.56 4.71
C CYS A 270 -19.63 -18.18 4.60
N GLU A 271 -20.92 -18.12 4.91
CA GLU A 271 -21.58 -16.85 5.22
C GLU A 271 -21.04 -16.25 6.52
N SER A 272 -21.18 -14.94 6.70
CA SER A 272 -20.53 -14.23 7.82
C SER A 272 -21.07 -14.64 9.19
N SER A 273 -22.37 -14.96 9.29
CA SER A 273 -23.00 -15.55 10.48
C SER A 273 -22.39 -16.92 10.81
N THR A 274 -22.29 -17.81 9.83
CA THR A 274 -21.67 -19.13 9.96
C THR A 274 -20.18 -19.02 10.30
N ARG A 275 -19.45 -18.09 9.69
CA ARG A 275 -18.02 -17.85 9.97
C ARG A 275 -17.80 -17.36 11.41
N LEU A 276 -18.61 -16.42 11.90
CA LEU A 276 -18.57 -15.98 13.30
C LEU A 276 -18.88 -17.14 14.26
N ALA A 277 -19.91 -17.94 13.99
CA ALA A 277 -20.27 -19.08 14.82
C ALA A 277 -19.15 -20.16 14.86
N LEU A 278 -18.54 -20.45 13.72
CA LEU A 278 -17.41 -21.39 13.62
C LEU A 278 -16.12 -20.82 14.24
N MET A 279 -15.88 -19.51 14.18
CA MET A 279 -14.81 -18.85 14.92
C MET A 279 -15.00 -18.98 16.43
N VAL A 280 -16.21 -18.74 16.95
CA VAL A 280 -16.52 -18.92 18.38
C VAL A 280 -16.39 -20.38 18.81
N ALA A 281 -16.85 -21.34 18.01
CA ALA A 281 -16.67 -22.76 18.27
C ALA A 281 -15.18 -23.16 18.31
N LEU A 282 -14.37 -22.64 17.39
CA LEU A 282 -12.92 -22.87 17.37
C LEU A 282 -12.21 -22.20 18.54
N MET A 283 -12.60 -20.98 18.94
CA MET A 283 -12.12 -20.29 20.14
C MET A 283 -12.40 -21.11 21.41
N LEU A 284 -13.62 -21.63 21.56
CA LEU A 284 -13.99 -22.51 22.68
C LEU A 284 -13.17 -23.81 22.67
N TYR A 285 -12.99 -24.44 21.51
CA TYR A 285 -12.16 -25.63 21.38
C TYR A 285 -10.69 -25.37 21.74
N CYS A 286 -10.09 -24.28 21.27
CA CYS A 286 -8.73 -23.89 21.63
C CYS A 286 -8.60 -23.58 23.13
N PHE A 287 -9.57 -22.88 23.73
CA PHE A 287 -9.58 -22.57 25.15
C PHE A 287 -9.61 -23.84 26.02
N LEU A 288 -10.50 -24.79 25.70
CA LEU A 288 -10.61 -26.10 26.36
C LEU A 288 -9.39 -26.99 26.12
N SER A 289 -8.70 -26.81 24.99
CA SER A 289 -7.42 -27.46 24.68
C SER A 289 -6.21 -26.72 25.27
N SER A 290 -6.43 -25.72 26.13
CA SER A 290 -5.41 -24.88 26.78
C SER A 290 -4.52 -24.03 25.85
N HIS A 291 -4.89 -23.91 24.57
CA HIS A 291 -4.24 -23.05 23.58
C HIS A 291 -4.73 -21.60 23.69
N TRP A 292 -4.33 -20.94 24.76
CA TRP A 292 -4.74 -19.59 25.13
C TRP A 292 -4.49 -18.55 24.03
N ALA A 293 -3.33 -18.58 23.36
CA ALA A 293 -2.97 -17.56 22.36
C ALA A 293 -3.80 -17.70 21.06
N ALA A 294 -4.27 -18.91 20.76
CA ALA A 294 -5.15 -19.16 19.62
C ALA A 294 -6.51 -18.46 19.80
N VAL A 295 -7.04 -18.45 21.03
CA VAL A 295 -8.29 -17.77 21.38
C VAL A 295 -8.20 -16.26 21.09
N GLU A 296 -7.04 -15.65 21.34
CA GLU A 296 -6.82 -14.21 21.17
C GLU A 296 -6.66 -13.82 19.69
N PHE A 297 -5.91 -14.60 18.91
CA PHE A 297 -5.80 -14.39 17.46
C PHE A 297 -7.14 -14.59 16.73
N LEU A 298 -7.89 -15.63 17.10
CA LEU A 298 -9.22 -15.89 16.55
C LEU A 298 -10.25 -14.85 17.03
N GLY A 299 -10.17 -14.40 18.28
CA GLY A 299 -11.01 -13.35 18.83
C GLY A 299 -10.75 -11.98 18.19
N GLY A 300 -9.49 -11.64 17.91
CA GLY A 300 -9.13 -10.49 17.08
C GLY A 300 -9.76 -10.56 15.68
N ALA A 301 -9.78 -11.75 15.08
CA ALA A 301 -10.42 -11.97 13.77
C ALA A 301 -11.96 -11.95 13.83
N PHE A 302 -12.56 -12.42 14.92
CA PHE A 302 -13.99 -12.26 15.20
C PHE A 302 -14.36 -10.77 15.29
N ILE A 303 -13.60 -9.97 16.03
CA ILE A 303 -13.81 -8.51 16.14
C ILE A 303 -13.65 -7.85 14.75
N ALA A 304 -12.67 -8.27 13.93
CA ALA A 304 -12.51 -7.78 12.56
C ALA A 304 -13.65 -8.17 11.60
N GLU A 305 -14.27 -9.34 11.77
CA GLU A 305 -15.45 -9.74 11.00
C GLU A 305 -16.70 -8.94 11.43
N VAL A 306 -16.87 -8.66 12.73
CA VAL A 306 -17.94 -7.77 13.22
C VAL A 306 -17.75 -6.35 12.70
N ASP A 307 -16.53 -5.82 12.71
CA ASP A 307 -16.16 -4.51 12.16
C ASP A 307 -16.53 -4.39 10.67
N LEU A 308 -16.29 -5.44 9.87
CA LEU A 308 -16.72 -5.49 8.48
C LEU A 308 -18.25 -5.58 8.31
N ILE A 309 -18.98 -6.19 9.25
CA ILE A 309 -20.46 -6.20 9.26
C ILE A 309 -21.03 -4.81 9.59
N GLU A 310 -20.36 -4.05 10.46
CA GLU A 310 -20.77 -2.69 10.81
C GLU A 310 -20.40 -1.67 9.71
N GLU A 311 -19.24 -1.81 9.06
CA GLU A 311 -18.87 -1.03 7.86
C GLU A 311 -19.89 -1.25 6.72
N ASP A 312 -20.25 -2.49 6.43
CA ASP A 312 -21.20 -2.80 5.35
C ASP A 312 -22.61 -2.24 5.67
N LYS A 313 -23.14 -2.45 6.88
CA LYS A 313 -24.44 -1.88 7.32
C LYS A 313 -24.46 -0.35 7.32
N GLY A 314 -23.34 0.30 7.63
CA GLY A 314 -23.21 1.75 7.56
C GLY A 314 -23.32 2.31 6.14
N SER A 315 -23.13 1.46 5.12
CA SER A 315 -23.14 1.81 3.71
C SER A 315 -24.52 1.66 3.04
N GLU A 316 -25.50 1.05 3.71
CA GLU A 316 -26.83 0.73 3.15
C GLU A 316 -27.93 1.76 3.51
N SER A 317 -27.57 2.89 4.14
CA SER A 317 -28.54 3.95 4.48
C SER A 317 -28.85 4.88 3.29
N PRO A 318 -30.13 5.08 2.91
CA PRO A 318 -30.47 5.82 1.70
C PRO A 318 -30.27 7.34 1.84
N SER A 319 -29.42 7.91 0.99
CA SER A 319 -29.16 9.35 0.87
C SER A 319 -29.44 9.87 -0.55
N CYS A 320 -30.70 9.74 -0.99
CA CYS A 320 -31.19 10.31 -2.25
C CYS A 320 -32.03 11.57 -1.99
N LEU A 321 -31.39 12.74 -1.94
CA LEU A 321 -31.93 14.03 -2.43
C LEU A 321 -30.80 15.07 -2.47
N GLY A 322 -30.77 15.93 -3.48
CA GLY A 322 -29.73 16.94 -3.66
C GLY A 322 -30.21 18.36 -3.40
N SER A 323 -29.35 19.20 -2.82
CA SER A 323 -29.49 20.66 -2.85
C SER A 323 -28.12 21.36 -2.80
N THR A 324 -27.74 21.94 -3.93
CA THR A 324 -27.08 23.25 -4.09
C THR A 324 -26.79 24.08 -2.83
N GLY A 325 -25.57 24.62 -2.69
CA GLY A 325 -25.28 25.77 -1.82
C GLY A 325 -23.88 25.75 -1.16
N PRO A 326 -23.20 26.89 -0.96
CA PRO A 326 -21.85 26.97 -0.38
C PRO A 326 -21.82 27.61 1.03
N GLU A 327 -20.62 28.06 1.44
CA GLU A 327 -20.25 28.76 2.70
C GLU A 327 -20.09 27.83 3.92
N GLU A 328 -19.02 27.86 4.75
CA GLU A 328 -18.08 28.88 5.29
C GLU A 328 -18.44 29.31 6.74
N HIS A 329 -17.60 30.11 7.41
CA HIS A 329 -17.39 30.11 8.86
C HIS A 329 -18.44 30.82 9.74
N ALA A 330 -18.64 30.28 10.96
CA ALA A 330 -18.56 30.95 12.29
C ALA A 330 -19.77 30.90 13.27
N SER A 331 -19.40 30.77 14.56
CA SER A 331 -20.00 31.29 15.82
C SER A 331 -21.50 31.21 16.20
N ASP A 332 -21.71 30.63 17.39
CA ASP A 332 -22.58 31.06 18.52
C ASP A 332 -24.13 31.14 18.48
N GLN A 333 -24.72 30.20 19.24
CA GLN A 333 -25.76 30.36 20.29
C GLN A 333 -27.20 30.86 20.03
N VAL A 334 -28.06 30.48 21.00
CA VAL A 334 -29.44 30.90 21.28
C VAL A 334 -30.56 30.18 20.48
N ALA A 335 -31.69 29.98 21.17
CA ALA A 335 -32.93 29.30 20.77
C ALA A 335 -34.05 29.82 21.72
N PRO A 336 -35.33 29.37 21.64
CA PRO A 336 -36.02 28.55 20.63
C PRO A 336 -37.30 29.24 20.06
N ASP A 337 -38.04 28.62 19.13
CA ASP A 337 -39.39 28.07 19.45
C ASP A 337 -40.10 27.32 18.30
N SER A 338 -41.19 26.62 18.69
CA SER A 338 -42.21 25.83 17.94
C SER A 338 -42.46 26.11 16.42
N THR A 339 -42.94 25.16 15.58
CA THR A 339 -44.02 24.16 15.79
C THR A 339 -43.88 22.86 14.94
N SER A 340 -44.77 21.88 15.18
CA SER A 340 -44.89 20.53 14.58
C SER A 340 -45.19 20.50 13.07
N THR A 341 -44.78 19.48 12.29
CA THR A 341 -45.34 18.10 12.31
C THR A 341 -44.41 17.07 11.64
N SER A 342 -44.72 15.76 11.72
CA SER A 342 -43.78 14.67 11.41
C SER A 342 -44.38 13.43 10.73
N SER A 343 -43.59 12.79 9.86
CA SER A 343 -43.62 11.33 9.61
C SER A 343 -42.17 10.81 9.49
N THR A 344 -41.57 10.24 10.54
CA THR A 344 -41.67 8.83 11.01
C THR A 344 -40.94 7.78 10.15
N VAL A 345 -39.66 8.02 9.83
CA VAL A 345 -38.67 6.91 9.73
C VAL A 345 -38.31 6.45 11.15
N PRO A 346 -38.12 5.14 11.45
CA PRO A 346 -37.76 4.66 12.78
C PRO A 346 -36.36 5.10 13.22
N LYS A 347 -36.26 6.28 13.85
CA LYS A 347 -35.01 6.74 14.47
C LYS A 347 -34.67 5.82 15.64
N THR A 348 -33.54 5.11 15.56
CA THR A 348 -32.99 4.34 16.69
C THR A 348 -32.98 5.23 17.93
N PRO A 349 -33.61 4.83 19.06
CA PRO A 349 -33.84 5.75 20.15
C PRO A 349 -32.52 6.26 20.73
N ARG A 350 -32.46 7.56 21.07
CA ARG A 350 -31.26 8.18 21.64
C ARG A 350 -30.75 7.45 22.90
N TRP A 351 -31.65 6.83 23.67
CA TRP A 351 -31.27 6.02 24.83
C TRP A 351 -30.50 4.76 24.45
N ALA A 352 -30.71 4.15 23.27
CA ALA A 352 -29.98 2.95 22.86
C ALA A 352 -28.50 3.25 22.53
N GLY A 353 -28.23 4.38 21.88
CA GLY A 353 -26.85 4.84 21.67
C GLY A 353 -26.13 5.17 22.99
N VAL A 354 -26.83 5.76 23.96
CA VAL A 354 -26.31 6.01 25.31
C VAL A 354 -26.10 4.69 26.07
N ALA A 355 -27.05 3.76 26.02
CA ALA A 355 -26.95 2.45 26.67
C ALA A 355 -25.79 1.61 26.10
N LEU A 356 -25.56 1.64 24.79
CA LEU A 356 -24.44 0.98 24.14
C LEU A 356 -23.09 1.63 24.54
N ALA A 357 -23.03 2.96 24.62
CA ALA A 357 -21.85 3.67 25.11
C ALA A 357 -21.57 3.37 26.60
N VAL A 358 -22.60 3.30 27.45
CA VAL A 358 -22.49 2.90 28.87
C VAL A 358 -22.05 1.45 29.00
N PHE A 359 -22.59 0.54 28.17
CA PHE A 359 -22.17 -0.87 28.13
C PHE A 359 -20.69 -1.00 27.76
N TRP A 360 -20.23 -0.42 26.65
CA TRP A 360 -18.82 -0.51 26.27
C TRP A 360 -17.88 0.20 27.26
N SER A 361 -18.35 1.27 27.91
CA SER A 361 -17.60 1.92 28.99
C SER A 361 -17.51 1.01 30.24
N SER A 362 -18.55 0.26 30.59
CA SER A 362 -18.50 -0.68 31.71
C SER A 362 -17.66 -1.92 31.41
N GLN A 363 -17.68 -2.42 30.18
CA GLN A 363 -16.75 -3.47 29.71
C GLN A 363 -15.29 -3.00 29.78
N LEU A 364 -15.00 -1.77 29.35
CA LEU A 364 -13.66 -1.19 29.44
C LEU A 364 -13.19 -1.04 30.89
N ILE A 365 -14.06 -0.56 31.79
CA ILE A 365 -13.75 -0.46 33.22
C ILE A 365 -13.49 -1.85 33.82
N ALA A 366 -14.33 -2.85 33.52
CA ALA A 366 -14.13 -4.22 33.98
C ALA A 366 -12.79 -4.80 33.49
N ALA A 367 -12.45 -4.61 32.22
CA ALA A 367 -11.18 -5.06 31.66
C ALA A 367 -9.97 -4.37 32.31
N LEU A 368 -10.05 -3.06 32.59
CA LEU A 368 -9.01 -2.33 33.31
C LEU A 368 -8.85 -2.79 34.78
N PHE A 369 -9.91 -3.29 35.42
CA PHE A 369 -9.80 -3.96 36.71
C PHE A 369 -9.01 -5.27 36.60
N LEU A 370 -9.33 -6.12 35.61
CA LEU A 370 -8.65 -7.39 35.35
C LEU A 370 -7.18 -7.20 34.95
N CYS A 371 -6.84 -6.16 34.18
CA CYS A 371 -5.46 -5.80 33.88
C CYS A 371 -4.67 -5.35 35.14
N GLY A 372 -5.37 -5.03 36.24
CA GLY A 372 -4.79 -4.74 37.55
C GLY A 372 -4.39 -5.96 38.39
N TRP A 373 -4.29 -7.16 37.79
CA TRP A 373 -3.84 -8.38 38.47
C TRP A 373 -2.41 -8.26 39.03
N PRO A 374 -2.13 -8.70 40.27
CA PRO A 374 -0.79 -8.65 40.86
C PRO A 374 0.14 -9.77 40.38
N ASN A 375 1.45 -9.54 40.39
CA ASN A 375 2.41 -10.54 39.90
C ASN A 375 2.59 -11.69 40.91
N LYS A 376 2.29 -11.43 42.19
CA LYS A 376 2.38 -12.35 43.33
C LYS A 376 1.28 -12.05 44.35
N ASP A 377 0.95 -13.03 45.19
CA ASP A 377 0.05 -12.92 46.34
C ASP A 377 -1.36 -12.36 45.97
N VAL A 378 -1.96 -12.83 44.86
CA VAL A 378 -3.30 -12.38 44.38
C VAL A 378 -4.43 -12.68 45.36
N GLU A 379 -4.23 -13.66 46.23
CA GLU A 379 -5.13 -14.04 47.32
C GLU A 379 -5.41 -12.86 48.28
N GLN A 380 -4.52 -11.87 48.32
CA GLN A 380 -4.64 -10.65 49.13
C GLN A 380 -5.41 -9.52 48.43
N ALA A 381 -5.69 -9.64 47.12
CA ALA A 381 -6.28 -8.58 46.30
C ALA A 381 -7.82 -8.67 46.25
N PRO A 382 -8.58 -7.73 46.81
CA PRO A 382 -10.05 -7.79 46.84
C PRO A 382 -10.66 -7.89 45.44
N GLY A 383 -11.60 -8.82 45.26
CA GLY A 383 -12.23 -9.14 43.98
C GLY A 383 -11.37 -10.02 43.05
N LEU A 384 -10.07 -9.70 42.90
CA LEU A 384 -9.14 -10.48 42.09
C LEU A 384 -8.83 -11.86 42.71
N ALA A 385 -8.73 -11.96 44.04
CA ALA A 385 -8.59 -13.22 44.77
C ALA A 385 -9.72 -14.21 44.44
N TRP A 386 -10.97 -13.74 44.40
CA TRP A 386 -12.13 -14.56 44.06
C TRP A 386 -12.06 -15.07 42.61
N LEU A 387 -11.57 -14.25 41.67
CA LEU A 387 -11.35 -14.66 40.28
C LEU A 387 -10.21 -15.68 40.16
N ALA A 388 -9.16 -15.57 40.96
CA ALA A 388 -8.09 -16.55 41.04
C ALA A 388 -8.61 -17.91 41.56
N GLU A 389 -9.46 -17.91 42.59
CA GLU A 389 -10.16 -19.10 43.09
C GLU A 389 -11.11 -19.73 42.08
N HIS A 390 -11.75 -18.94 41.21
CA HIS A 390 -12.74 -19.39 40.22
C HIS A 390 -12.16 -19.50 38.80
N SER A 391 -10.85 -19.62 38.68
CA SER A 391 -10.18 -19.88 37.39
C SER A 391 -10.40 -21.33 36.97
N PRO A 392 -10.66 -21.63 35.68
CA PRO A 392 -10.85 -23.00 35.21
C PRO A 392 -9.53 -23.77 35.15
N ASP A 393 -9.59 -25.09 35.37
CA ASP A 393 -8.46 -25.98 35.07
C ASP A 393 -8.17 -26.06 33.55
N PRO A 394 -6.91 -26.28 33.15
CA PRO A 394 -5.73 -26.49 34.01
C PRO A 394 -5.07 -25.18 34.49
N TYR A 395 -5.59 -24.00 34.13
CA TYR A 395 -4.99 -22.71 34.54
C TYR A 395 -5.00 -22.51 36.06
N TYR A 396 -5.97 -23.11 36.77
CA TYR A 396 -5.99 -23.16 38.23
C TYR A 396 -4.86 -24.02 38.80
N SER A 397 -4.79 -25.30 38.44
CA SER A 397 -3.74 -26.23 38.87
C SER A 397 -2.33 -25.73 38.51
N TRP A 398 -2.09 -25.26 37.28
CA TRP A 398 -0.80 -24.66 36.87
C TRP A 398 -0.42 -23.41 37.69
N GLY A 399 -1.39 -22.69 38.26
CA GLY A 399 -1.13 -21.56 39.15
C GLY A 399 -0.63 -21.96 40.54
N LEU A 400 -0.82 -23.22 40.95
CA LEU A 400 -0.37 -23.75 42.25
C LEU A 400 1.07 -24.31 42.19
N ASP A 401 1.56 -24.68 41.00
CA ASP A 401 2.90 -25.27 40.79
C ASP A 401 4.08 -24.27 40.93
N GLY A 402 3.83 -23.02 41.36
CA GLY A 402 4.87 -22.07 41.74
C GLY A 402 5.72 -21.50 40.60
N ALA A 403 5.23 -21.56 39.36
CA ALA A 403 5.93 -21.09 38.16
C ALA A 403 6.19 -19.57 38.15
N LEU A 404 7.05 -19.11 37.22
CA LEU A 404 7.38 -17.69 36.97
C LEU A 404 6.18 -16.80 36.60
N MET A 405 5.02 -17.40 36.31
CA MET A 405 3.77 -16.75 35.92
C MET A 405 2.62 -17.36 36.73
N ASP A 406 1.80 -16.52 37.39
CA ASP A 406 0.51 -16.97 37.92
C ASP A 406 -0.45 -17.24 36.74
N TRP A 407 -0.63 -18.51 36.39
CA TRP A 407 -1.44 -18.96 35.25
C TRP A 407 -2.95 -18.75 35.45
N ARG A 408 -3.42 -18.56 36.70
CA ARG A 408 -4.84 -18.26 36.99
C ARG A 408 -5.30 -16.96 36.33
N ALA A 409 -4.38 -16.03 36.09
CA ALA A 409 -4.66 -14.77 35.40
C ALA A 409 -5.04 -14.94 33.92
N THR A 410 -4.58 -16.02 33.25
CA THR A 410 -4.61 -16.13 31.78
C THR A 410 -6.03 -16.09 31.18
N PRO A 411 -7.04 -16.83 31.70
CA PRO A 411 -8.41 -16.73 31.21
C PRO A 411 -9.01 -15.32 31.34
N TRP A 412 -8.69 -14.62 32.43
CA TRP A 412 -9.16 -13.26 32.68
C TRP A 412 -8.44 -12.22 31.81
N TYR A 413 -7.17 -12.44 31.48
CA TYR A 413 -6.44 -11.61 30.51
C TYR A 413 -6.99 -11.76 29.09
N ILE A 414 -7.38 -12.97 28.65
CA ILE A 414 -8.06 -13.17 27.34
C ILE A 414 -9.39 -12.39 27.29
N ILE A 415 -10.17 -12.45 28.38
CA ILE A 415 -11.44 -11.69 28.46
C ILE A 415 -11.15 -10.18 28.40
N ALA A 416 -10.16 -9.70 29.16
CA ALA A 416 -9.81 -8.28 29.22
C ALA A 416 -9.22 -7.75 27.90
N SER A 417 -8.37 -8.52 27.21
CA SER A 417 -7.75 -8.12 25.93
C SER A 417 -8.81 -7.97 24.83
N LEU A 418 -9.74 -8.93 24.74
CA LEU A 418 -10.89 -8.87 23.84
C LEU A 418 -11.82 -7.69 24.18
N GLN A 419 -12.18 -7.51 25.46
CA GLN A 419 -12.99 -6.38 25.93
C GLN A 419 -12.37 -5.02 25.58
N ILE A 420 -11.06 -4.85 25.78
CA ILE A 420 -10.35 -3.59 25.48
C ILE A 420 -10.36 -3.31 23.97
N VAL A 421 -10.00 -4.27 23.13
CA VAL A 421 -9.92 -4.04 21.67
C VAL A 421 -11.32 -3.78 21.08
N PHE A 422 -12.35 -4.49 21.55
CA PHE A 422 -13.73 -4.29 21.10
C PHE A 422 -14.28 -2.94 21.62
N ALA A 423 -14.02 -2.55 22.87
CA ALA A 423 -14.37 -1.22 23.37
C ALA A 423 -13.64 -0.11 22.62
N CYS A 424 -12.39 -0.30 22.20
CA CYS A 424 -11.67 0.64 21.32
C CYS A 424 -12.29 0.75 19.93
N GLN A 425 -12.84 -0.32 19.37
CA GLN A 425 -13.58 -0.30 18.10
C GLN A 425 -14.91 0.48 18.22
N GLN A 426 -15.57 0.39 19.37
CA GLN A 426 -16.94 0.91 19.56
C GLN A 426 -16.98 2.35 20.14
N LEU A 427 -16.01 2.72 20.98
CA LEU A 427 -15.96 4.02 21.65
C LEU A 427 -15.17 5.07 20.84
N ARG A 428 -15.88 5.83 19.99
CA ARG A 428 -15.30 6.96 19.22
C ARG A 428 -14.45 7.96 20.04
N PRO A 429 -14.75 8.30 21.32
CA PRO A 429 -13.86 9.14 22.14
C PRO A 429 -12.49 8.50 22.40
N LEU A 430 -12.47 7.18 22.63
CA LEU A 430 -11.24 6.41 22.86
C LEU A 430 -10.40 6.31 21.59
N GLN A 431 -11.03 6.13 20.42
CA GLN A 431 -10.36 6.19 19.13
C GLN A 431 -9.65 7.52 18.89
N ARG A 432 -10.32 8.64 19.20
CA ARG A 432 -9.75 9.99 19.09
C ARG A 432 -8.54 10.17 20.01
N PHE A 433 -8.65 9.74 21.26
CA PHE A 433 -7.53 9.76 22.22
C PHE A 433 -6.33 8.95 21.71
N LEU A 434 -6.55 7.69 21.31
CA LEU A 434 -5.51 6.80 20.78
C LEU A 434 -4.89 7.30 19.46
N SER A 435 -5.59 8.16 18.72
CA SER A 435 -5.11 8.78 17.47
C SER A 435 -4.34 10.10 17.68
N THR A 436 -4.11 10.53 18.93
CA THR A 436 -3.32 11.75 19.21
C THR A 436 -1.83 11.57 18.89
N GLU A 437 -1.16 12.66 18.48
CA GLU A 437 0.23 12.59 18.01
C GLU A 437 1.23 11.94 18.99
N PRO A 438 1.17 12.16 20.32
CA PRO A 438 2.11 11.50 21.26
C PRO A 438 1.92 9.97 21.30
N ILE A 439 0.67 9.50 21.19
CA ILE A 439 0.34 8.08 21.22
C ILE A 439 0.66 7.44 19.85
N GLN A 440 0.46 8.16 18.75
CA GLN A 440 0.91 7.75 17.42
C GLN A 440 2.45 7.74 17.27
N TYR A 441 3.18 8.53 18.07
CA TYR A 441 4.63 8.39 18.19
C TYR A 441 5.02 7.10 18.91
N LEU A 442 4.43 6.79 20.06
CA LEU A 442 4.64 5.49 20.73
C LEU A 442 4.28 4.32 19.80
N ALA A 443 3.24 4.47 18.98
CA ALA A 443 2.82 3.47 17.99
C ALA A 443 3.88 3.19 16.92
N SER A 444 4.59 4.21 16.44
CA SER A 444 5.59 4.07 15.38
C SER A 444 6.88 3.41 15.86
N ILE A 445 7.27 3.65 17.12
CA ILE A 445 8.43 3.00 17.76
C ILE A 445 8.08 1.70 18.52
N SER A 446 6.80 1.35 18.67
CA SER A 446 6.31 0.23 19.50
C SER A 446 7.07 -1.10 19.32
N PHE A 447 7.39 -1.49 18.09
CA PHE A 447 8.16 -2.72 17.82
C PHE A 447 9.63 -2.62 18.26
N ALA A 448 10.27 -1.46 18.11
CA ALA A 448 11.64 -1.23 18.58
C ALA A 448 11.70 -1.13 20.11
N LEU A 449 10.71 -0.48 20.74
CA LEU A 449 10.53 -0.51 22.19
C LEU A 449 10.41 -1.94 22.70
N TYR A 450 9.54 -2.74 22.09
CA TYR A 450 9.34 -4.14 22.46
C TYR A 450 10.62 -4.98 22.30
N LEU A 451 11.35 -4.85 21.19
CA LEU A 451 12.53 -5.70 20.92
C LEU A 451 13.83 -5.25 21.61
N MET A 452 13.94 -3.99 22.04
CA MET A 452 15.20 -3.47 22.60
C MET A 452 15.19 -3.27 24.12
N HIS A 453 14.04 -3.25 24.79
CA HIS A 453 14.00 -2.88 26.21
C HIS A 453 14.80 -3.83 27.13
N GLY A 454 14.67 -5.15 26.98
CA GLY A 454 15.50 -6.13 27.67
C GLY A 454 17.00 -5.93 27.43
N PRO A 455 17.46 -5.98 26.16
CA PRO A 455 18.85 -5.66 25.79
C PRO A 455 19.38 -4.34 26.37
N LEU A 456 18.57 -3.28 26.43
CA LEU A 456 18.94 -1.98 26.99
C LEU A 456 19.06 -2.00 28.52
N PHE A 457 18.17 -2.71 29.24
CA PHE A 457 18.23 -2.84 30.69
C PHE A 457 19.42 -3.69 31.16
N ASP A 458 19.77 -4.75 30.43
CA ASP A 458 20.90 -5.62 30.79
C ASP A 458 22.28 -5.08 30.36
N SER A 459 22.32 -4.09 29.46
CA SER A 459 23.56 -3.42 29.05
C SER A 459 23.70 -1.99 29.58
N LEU A 460 23.19 -0.98 28.85
CA LEU A 460 23.27 0.44 29.22
C LEU A 460 22.69 0.72 30.60
N GLY A 461 21.60 0.04 30.97
CA GLY A 461 20.91 0.20 32.25
C GLY A 461 21.76 -0.05 33.50
N ASN A 462 22.94 -0.68 33.36
CA ASN A 462 23.92 -0.81 34.44
C ASN A 462 25.10 0.16 34.20
N ARG A 463 25.76 0.05 33.05
CA ARG A 463 27.03 0.76 32.78
C ARG A 463 26.92 2.27 32.58
N VAL A 464 25.72 2.78 32.26
CA VAL A 464 25.47 4.22 32.10
C VAL A 464 24.75 4.79 33.32
N MET A 465 23.87 4.03 33.96
CA MET A 465 23.10 4.52 35.11
C MET A 465 23.90 4.51 36.41
N ASP A 466 24.73 3.49 36.69
CA ASP A 466 25.48 3.44 37.96
C ASP A 466 26.35 4.71 38.16
N PRO A 467 27.13 5.20 37.17
CA PRO A 467 27.85 6.47 37.28
C PRO A 467 26.95 7.71 37.39
N ILE A 468 25.72 7.67 36.86
CA ILE A 468 24.76 8.77 36.95
C ILE A 468 24.13 8.84 38.35
N TRP A 469 23.88 7.70 39.00
CA TRP A 469 23.41 7.66 40.39
C TRP A 469 24.49 8.14 41.37
N ASP A 470 25.73 7.68 41.20
CA ASP A 470 26.87 8.18 41.98
C ASP A 470 27.06 9.69 41.76
N PHE A 471 26.99 10.18 40.51
CA PHE A 471 27.07 11.62 40.20
C PHE A 471 25.89 12.43 40.76
N ALA A 472 24.69 11.86 40.81
CA ALA A 472 23.51 12.47 41.41
C ALA A 472 23.55 12.51 42.95
N GLY A 473 24.63 12.04 43.58
CA GLY A 473 24.82 12.06 45.02
C GLY A 473 24.11 10.92 45.76
N VAL A 474 23.88 9.78 45.08
CA VAL A 474 23.35 8.54 45.67
C VAL A 474 24.47 7.49 45.64
N PRO A 475 25.38 7.44 46.63
CA PRO A 475 26.63 6.73 46.49
C PRO A 475 26.47 5.23 46.81
N GLY A 476 27.00 4.37 45.93
CA GLY A 476 27.27 2.97 46.24
C GLY A 476 26.24 1.98 45.68
N GLY A 477 26.68 1.18 44.70
CA GLY A 477 25.84 0.18 44.05
C GLY A 477 25.47 -1.04 44.91
N ARG A 478 24.29 -1.60 44.61
CA ARG A 478 23.83 -2.98 44.89
C ARG A 478 23.62 -3.44 46.35
N ALA A 479 23.92 -2.68 47.40
CA ALA A 479 23.68 -3.18 48.77
C ALA A 479 23.23 -2.11 49.82
N GLY A 480 21.96 -2.20 50.24
CA GLY A 480 21.57 -1.90 51.63
C GLY A 480 20.81 -0.60 51.96
N VAL A 481 20.62 0.34 51.02
CA VAL A 481 19.98 1.65 51.29
C VAL A 481 19.14 2.09 50.08
N ARG A 482 17.85 2.47 50.18
CA ARG A 482 16.85 2.37 51.25
C ARG A 482 15.45 2.40 50.61
N GLU A 483 14.45 1.76 51.22
CA GLU A 483 13.06 1.73 50.70
C GLU A 483 12.22 2.99 51.03
N GLU A 484 12.81 4.01 51.68
CA GLU A 484 12.04 5.00 52.46
C GLU A 484 11.96 6.43 51.88
N THR A 485 12.83 6.84 50.94
CA THR A 485 12.99 8.27 50.58
C THR A 485 12.86 8.62 49.10
N ALA A 486 12.95 7.64 48.19
CA ALA A 486 12.74 7.85 46.76
C ALA A 486 11.34 7.38 46.35
N SER A 487 10.44 8.33 46.06
CA SER A 487 9.14 7.99 45.49
C SER A 487 9.31 7.35 44.10
N ALA A 488 8.39 6.45 43.72
CA ALA A 488 8.37 5.88 42.38
C ALA A 488 8.31 6.96 41.27
N TRP A 489 7.72 8.12 41.57
CA TRP A 489 7.75 9.30 40.69
C TRP A 489 9.14 9.88 40.51
N GLN A 490 9.98 9.96 41.54
CA GLN A 490 11.37 10.39 41.38
C GLN A 490 12.17 9.40 40.53
N LEU A 491 12.00 8.08 40.74
CA LEU A 491 12.66 7.05 39.93
C LEU A 491 12.18 7.05 38.47
N PHE A 492 10.92 7.41 38.22
CA PHE A 492 10.36 7.59 36.87
C PHE A 492 10.84 8.90 36.20
N PHE A 493 10.84 10.02 36.94
CA PHE A 493 11.27 11.32 36.42
C PHE A 493 12.78 11.41 36.22
N VAL A 494 13.61 10.77 37.04
CA VAL A 494 15.07 10.68 36.82
C VAL A 494 15.37 9.86 35.57
N TRP A 495 14.66 8.76 35.33
CA TRP A 495 14.79 7.99 34.07
C TRP A 495 14.34 8.81 32.85
N MET A 496 13.19 9.48 32.92
CA MET A 496 12.69 10.38 31.87
C MET A 496 13.61 11.59 31.62
N ALA A 497 14.28 12.10 32.65
CA ALA A 497 15.22 13.22 32.55
C ALA A 497 16.59 12.79 32.00
N GLY A 498 17.13 11.64 32.44
CA GLY A 498 18.34 11.04 31.89
C GLY A 498 18.21 10.69 30.40
N ALA A 499 16.98 10.35 29.96
CA ALA A 499 16.65 10.16 28.55
C ALA A 499 16.49 11.46 27.72
N ASN A 500 16.53 12.66 28.34
CA ASN A 500 16.25 13.92 27.65
C ASN A 500 17.20 15.10 27.97
N ASN A 501 18.14 14.97 28.93
CA ASN A 501 18.89 16.13 29.41
C ASN A 501 20.39 15.83 29.60
N ALA A 502 21.19 16.23 28.61
CA ALA A 502 22.66 16.16 28.64
C ALA A 502 23.27 17.57 28.44
N THR A 503 22.99 18.48 29.38
CA THR A 503 23.60 19.83 29.42
C THR A 503 23.72 20.37 30.85
N TYR A 504 24.94 20.79 31.23
CA TYR A 504 25.32 21.44 32.50
C TYR A 504 25.10 22.96 32.46
N PRO A 505 24.97 23.68 33.61
CA PRO A 505 26.12 24.25 34.36
C PRO A 505 25.92 24.26 35.92
N HIS A 506 26.86 24.59 36.82
CA HIS A 506 28.33 24.80 36.78
C HIS A 506 28.94 24.68 38.21
N THR A 507 30.26 24.48 38.28
CA THR A 507 31.24 24.88 39.34
C THR A 507 30.99 24.58 40.83
N GLN A 508 32.01 23.96 41.45
CA GLN A 508 32.37 24.13 42.86
C GLN A 508 33.82 24.60 42.95
N LEU A 509 34.07 25.74 43.60
CA LEU A 509 35.39 26.19 44.06
C LEU A 509 35.23 27.02 45.34
N GLN A 510 35.62 26.41 46.47
CA GLN A 510 36.19 26.98 47.71
C GLN A 510 35.99 28.50 47.95
N HIS A 511 35.47 28.97 49.10
CA HIS A 511 35.98 28.68 50.45
C HIS A 511 35.08 29.25 51.59
N LYS A 512 35.21 28.68 52.80
CA LYS A 512 35.03 29.29 54.15
C LYS A 512 33.66 29.87 54.61
N ALA A 513 33.13 29.18 55.62
CA ALA A 513 32.77 29.69 56.97
C ALA A 513 31.40 30.34 57.27
N SER A 514 31.04 30.23 58.57
CA SER A 514 29.96 30.91 59.31
C SER A 514 28.52 30.39 59.18
N GLU A 515 28.03 29.80 60.27
CA GLU A 515 26.66 29.96 60.81
C GLU A 515 26.38 31.47 61.12
N PRO A 516 25.14 31.95 61.46
CA PRO A 516 24.02 31.17 61.99
C PRO A 516 22.55 31.60 61.66
N SER A 517 21.63 30.69 62.02
CA SER A 517 20.32 30.93 62.68
C SER A 517 19.17 31.73 62.02
N SER A 518 17.97 31.21 62.34
CA SER A 518 16.69 31.92 62.57
C SER A 518 15.85 32.45 61.38
N THR A 519 14.72 31.78 61.19
CA THR A 519 13.47 32.32 60.63
C THR A 519 12.93 33.50 61.45
N PRO A 520 12.01 34.32 60.88
CA PRO A 520 10.63 34.17 61.35
C PRO A 520 9.54 34.20 60.26
N SER A 521 8.45 33.48 60.53
CA SER A 521 7.16 33.53 59.82
C SER A 521 6.32 34.79 60.17
N PHE A 522 5.09 34.94 59.63
CA PHE A 522 3.87 34.97 60.49
C PHE A 522 2.51 34.99 59.73
N ARG A 523 1.58 34.08 60.14
CA ARG A 523 0.09 34.19 60.21
C ARG A 523 -0.73 34.60 58.95
N ASN A 524 -2.06 34.39 58.84
CA ASN A 524 -3.16 33.88 59.72
C ASN A 524 -4.27 33.25 58.80
N GLY A 525 -5.23 32.43 59.20
CA GLY A 525 -5.54 31.75 60.48
C GLY A 525 -7.06 31.56 60.72
N ASN A 526 -7.46 30.47 61.42
CA ASN A 526 -8.77 30.26 62.11
C ASN A 526 -10.07 30.10 61.25
N THR A 527 -11.17 29.40 61.64
CA THR A 527 -11.50 28.57 62.84
C THR A 527 -12.77 27.68 62.69
N ARG A 528 -12.92 26.68 63.60
CA ARG A 528 -14.16 26.26 64.36
C ARG A 528 -15.18 25.19 63.84
N PHE A 529 -15.17 24.05 64.58
CA PHE A 529 -16.27 23.45 65.38
C PHE A 529 -17.36 22.49 64.80
N ARG A 530 -17.38 21.26 65.36
CA ARG A 530 -18.53 20.48 65.93
C ARG A 530 -19.70 20.03 64.99
N ARG A 531 -20.46 18.93 65.23
CA ARG A 531 -20.52 17.90 66.31
C ARG A 531 -21.34 16.64 65.89
N HIS A 532 -20.97 15.45 66.42
CA HIS A 532 -21.83 14.26 66.71
C HIS A 532 -22.54 13.58 65.50
N VAL A 533 -23.10 12.34 65.56
CA VAL A 533 -23.65 11.49 66.65
C VAL A 533 -23.21 10.01 66.52
N GLN A 534 -23.24 9.26 67.63
CA GLN A 534 -23.04 7.79 67.71
C GLN A 534 -24.40 7.04 67.79
N PHE A 535 -24.54 5.82 67.23
CA PHE A 535 -24.98 4.61 68.01
C PHE A 535 -25.09 3.29 67.18
N ASN A 536 -24.38 2.26 67.65
CA ASN A 536 -24.79 0.88 67.99
C ASN A 536 -25.80 0.01 67.17
N ALA A 537 -25.44 -1.30 67.16
CA ALA A 537 -26.26 -2.50 67.45
C ALA A 537 -26.93 -3.37 66.33
N THR A 538 -26.18 -4.39 65.89
CA THR A 538 -26.43 -5.83 66.18
C THR A 538 -27.80 -6.50 65.86
N VAL A 539 -27.94 -7.08 64.66
CA VAL A 539 -28.64 -8.37 64.37
C VAL A 539 -27.94 -9.05 63.17
N ARG A 540 -27.47 -10.31 63.09
CA ARG A 540 -27.24 -11.46 64.01
C ARG A 540 -28.16 -12.71 63.84
N LYS A 541 -27.67 -13.73 63.08
CA LYS A 541 -28.23 -15.09 62.77
C LYS A 541 -29.26 -15.11 61.62
N ARG A 542 -29.48 -16.18 60.84
CA ARG A 542 -29.05 -17.62 60.83
C ARG A 542 -28.44 -17.98 59.44
N HIS A 543 -27.76 -19.11 59.19
CA HIS A 543 -27.59 -20.35 59.97
C HIS A 543 -26.18 -20.98 59.80
N LYS A 544 -25.89 -22.06 60.55
CA LYS A 544 -24.67 -22.87 60.43
C LYS A 544 -24.94 -24.14 59.61
N ARG A 545 -23.90 -24.71 59.01
CA ARG A 545 -23.43 -26.04 59.45
C ARG A 545 -21.92 -26.19 59.28
N SER A 546 -21.29 -26.85 60.26
CA SER A 546 -19.87 -27.17 60.29
C SER A 546 -19.69 -28.63 59.93
N TYR A 547 -18.52 -29.00 59.42
CA TYR A 547 -17.79 -30.18 59.89
C TYR A 547 -16.29 -29.85 59.92
N THR A 548 -15.56 -30.48 60.85
CA THR A 548 -14.13 -30.24 61.04
C THR A 548 -13.46 -31.55 61.44
N ASN A 549 -12.30 -31.84 60.85
CA ASN A 549 -11.19 -32.70 61.29
C ASN A 549 -11.51 -34.05 61.98
N GLN A 550 -10.92 -35.12 61.46
CA GLN A 550 -9.84 -35.79 62.20
C GLN A 550 -8.85 -36.50 61.26
N SER A 551 -7.86 -37.19 61.84
CA SER A 551 -6.57 -37.49 61.22
C SER A 551 -6.19 -38.99 61.32
N LEU A 552 -4.96 -39.32 60.90
CA LEU A 552 -4.35 -40.67 60.81
C LEU A 552 -4.82 -41.44 59.56
N ALA A 553 -3.99 -41.92 58.62
CA ALA A 553 -2.63 -42.49 58.61
C ALA A 553 -2.60 -44.02 58.67
N ASP A 554 -2.40 -44.68 57.52
CA ASP A 554 -1.59 -45.92 57.42
C ASP A 554 -1.12 -46.23 55.97
N ARG A 555 0.22 -46.25 55.79
CA ARG A 555 1.12 -47.26 55.17
C ARG A 555 0.66 -48.19 54.00
N PRO A 556 1.62 -48.81 53.23
CA PRO A 556 2.99 -48.36 52.86
C PRO A 556 3.52 -48.78 51.45
N GLN A 557 4.70 -48.24 51.08
CA GLN A 557 5.84 -48.87 50.37
C GLN A 557 5.67 -49.61 49.01
N GLN A 558 6.51 -49.23 48.03
CA GLN A 558 7.84 -49.87 47.83
C GLN A 558 8.81 -49.05 46.94
N PHE A 559 10.05 -48.89 47.40
CA PHE A 559 11.33 -48.53 46.75
C PHE A 559 11.44 -47.42 45.67
N ASP A 560 12.61 -46.81 45.43
CA ASP A 560 13.55 -46.16 46.37
C ASP A 560 14.59 -45.32 45.61
N ASN A 561 15.20 -44.42 46.37
CA ASN A 561 16.29 -43.49 46.04
C ASN A 561 17.48 -44.07 45.26
N LEU A 562 18.14 -43.23 44.44
CA LEU A 562 19.44 -42.63 44.81
C LEU A 562 19.92 -41.56 43.80
N ALA A 563 20.77 -40.64 44.29
CA ALA A 563 21.47 -39.62 43.49
C ALA A 563 22.90 -39.41 44.04
N THR A 564 23.90 -39.13 43.20
CA THR A 564 25.15 -38.41 43.61
C THR A 564 26.10 -38.05 42.44
N ALA A 565 26.31 -36.73 42.26
CA ALA A 565 27.63 -36.11 42.02
C ALA A 565 28.43 -36.48 40.71
N PRO A 566 29.70 -36.03 40.48
CA PRO A 566 29.92 -35.06 39.39
C PRO A 566 31.18 -35.26 38.47
N VAL A 567 31.21 -34.48 37.37
CA VAL A 567 32.37 -34.01 36.57
C VAL A 567 33.57 -34.95 36.34
N ALA A 568 33.75 -35.38 35.08
CA ALA A 568 35.04 -35.75 34.49
C ALA A 568 35.04 -35.45 32.97
N SER A 569 36.18 -35.59 32.28
CA SER A 569 36.39 -35.05 30.91
C SER A 569 37.13 -36.01 29.96
N LEU A 570 37.19 -35.60 28.69
CA LEU A 570 38.16 -35.99 27.64
C LEU A 570 38.01 -37.32 26.87
N THR A 571 38.37 -37.20 25.57
CA THR A 571 38.87 -38.22 24.62
C THR A 571 37.97 -39.38 24.17
N GLY A 572 38.00 -39.67 22.86
CA GLY A 572 37.38 -40.84 22.25
C GLY A 572 37.16 -40.72 20.75
N VAL A 573 38.21 -40.97 19.94
CA VAL A 573 38.05 -41.19 18.49
C VAL A 573 37.67 -42.65 18.27
N GLY A 574 36.65 -42.91 17.44
CA GLY A 574 36.23 -44.25 17.06
C GLY A 574 35.29 -44.20 15.85
N ASP A 575 35.64 -44.91 14.78
CA ASP A 575 35.00 -44.89 13.47
C ASP A 575 34.79 -46.34 12.97
N TYR A 576 33.89 -46.56 12.00
CA TYR A 576 33.50 -47.86 11.42
C TYR A 576 32.74 -48.83 12.37
N SER A 577 31.76 -49.65 11.97
CA SER A 577 31.25 -50.04 10.64
C SER A 577 29.86 -50.74 10.73
N GLY A 578 29.16 -50.85 9.58
CA GLY A 578 27.91 -51.63 9.41
C GLY A 578 26.62 -50.81 9.58
N VAL A 579 25.54 -50.98 8.77
CA VAL A 579 25.26 -51.92 7.66
C VAL A 579 24.54 -51.17 6.51
N ASP A 580 24.50 -51.77 5.32
CA ASP A 580 24.26 -51.14 4.00
C ASP A 580 22.96 -50.34 3.73
N PHE A 581 23.13 -49.39 2.80
CA PHE A 581 22.06 -48.88 1.93
C PHE A 581 21.81 -49.84 0.76
N ASN A 582 20.66 -50.52 0.70
CA ASN A 582 19.89 -50.80 -0.54
C ASN A 582 18.69 -51.75 -0.28
N ALA A 583 17.45 -51.24 -0.29
CA ALA A 583 16.23 -52.04 -0.46
C ALA A 583 15.01 -51.15 -0.78
N PHE A 584 14.66 -50.98 -2.07
CA PHE A 584 13.41 -50.32 -2.46
C PHE A 584 12.83 -50.87 -3.77
N SER A 585 12.54 -52.18 -3.83
CA SER A 585 11.71 -52.76 -4.90
C SER A 585 11.20 -54.18 -4.58
N VAL A 586 10.00 -54.50 -5.08
CA VAL A 586 9.37 -55.83 -5.30
C VAL A 586 9.13 -56.75 -4.09
N LEU A 587 7.86 -56.88 -3.68
CA LEU A 587 7.02 -58.11 -3.68
C LEU A 587 5.70 -57.83 -2.90
N GLY A 588 4.54 -58.42 -3.22
CA GLY A 588 4.21 -59.31 -4.33
C GLY A 588 3.62 -60.65 -3.87
N ASP A 589 2.28 -60.74 -3.84
CA ASP A 589 1.44 -61.93 -3.64
C ASP A 589 1.63 -62.70 -2.30
N GLN A 590 0.70 -63.52 -1.78
CA GLN A 590 -0.47 -64.18 -2.37
C GLN A 590 -1.67 -64.22 -1.39
N LEU A 591 -2.88 -64.25 -1.95
CA LEU A 591 -3.89 -65.30 -1.62
C LEU A 591 -4.87 -65.45 -2.80
N THR A 592 -5.16 -66.70 -3.18
CA THR A 592 -5.88 -67.09 -4.41
C THR A 592 -7.38 -67.32 -4.20
N GLY A 593 -8.29 -67.25 -5.19
CA GLY A 593 -8.14 -66.89 -6.61
C GLY A 593 -9.26 -67.50 -7.51
N GLY A 594 -9.32 -67.08 -8.79
CA GLY A 594 -10.06 -67.76 -9.89
C GLY A 594 -11.59 -67.50 -10.01
N VAL A 595 -12.27 -67.69 -11.16
CA VAL A 595 -11.84 -68.07 -12.54
C VAL A 595 -12.85 -67.51 -13.59
N ALA A 596 -12.36 -66.84 -14.65
CA ALA A 596 -13.02 -66.54 -15.96
C ALA A 596 -14.34 -65.70 -15.94
N SER A 597 -14.91 -65.19 -17.05
CA SER A 597 -14.59 -65.33 -18.49
C SER A 597 -14.99 -64.10 -19.35
N GLN A 598 -14.17 -63.79 -20.38
CA GLN A 598 -14.52 -63.23 -21.71
C GLN A 598 -15.31 -61.90 -21.90
N SER A 599 -14.88 -61.14 -22.91
CA SER A 599 -15.54 -60.01 -23.60
C SER A 599 -15.55 -60.32 -25.13
N PRO A 600 -15.95 -59.45 -26.10
CA PRO A 600 -16.57 -58.10 -26.11
C PRO A 600 -17.85 -58.10 -27.04
N PRO A 601 -18.12 -57.21 -28.04
CA PRO A 601 -17.99 -55.74 -28.24
C PRO A 601 -19.28 -55.01 -28.77
N ASN A 602 -19.21 -53.66 -28.91
CA ASN A 602 -19.83 -52.77 -29.95
C ASN A 602 -21.33 -52.81 -30.37
N ARG A 603 -22.02 -51.65 -30.24
CA ARG A 603 -22.77 -50.84 -31.27
C ARG A 603 -23.57 -49.71 -30.54
N ILE A 604 -23.80 -48.46 -31.01
CA ILE A 604 -24.14 -47.80 -32.31
C ILE A 604 -25.67 -47.62 -32.54
N VAL A 605 -26.14 -46.40 -32.24
CA VAL A 605 -27.11 -45.53 -32.98
C VAL A 605 -28.61 -45.88 -33.03
N THR A 606 -29.43 -44.84 -33.28
CA THR A 606 -30.91 -44.68 -33.35
C THR A 606 -31.63 -44.52 -32.00
N ASP A 607 -32.46 -43.50 -31.67
CA ASP A 607 -33.22 -42.41 -32.37
C ASP A 607 -34.75 -42.66 -32.45
N SER A 608 -35.55 -41.58 -32.38
CA SER A 608 -37.04 -41.48 -32.43
C SER A 608 -37.85 -42.12 -31.26
N GLN A 609 -39.14 -41.82 -31.04
CA GLN A 609 -39.83 -40.51 -30.84
C GLN A 609 -41.23 -40.76 -30.17
N GLN A 610 -41.97 -39.69 -29.81
CA GLN A 610 -43.43 -39.65 -29.48
C GLN A 610 -43.86 -40.30 -28.14
N GLN A 611 -44.60 -39.62 -27.23
CA GLN A 611 -45.99 -39.10 -27.23
C GLN A 611 -47.06 -40.23 -27.18
N ALA A 612 -48.12 -40.21 -26.35
CA ALA A 612 -48.51 -39.37 -25.18
C ALA A 612 -49.55 -40.19 -24.33
N THR A 613 -50.60 -39.74 -23.59
CA THR A 613 -51.33 -38.46 -23.41
C THR A 613 -52.28 -38.53 -22.18
N ASN A 614 -52.61 -37.37 -21.56
CA ASN A 614 -53.85 -37.03 -20.81
C ASN A 614 -54.22 -37.71 -19.45
N GLY A 615 -54.71 -36.89 -18.49
CA GLY A 615 -55.20 -37.35 -17.17
C GLY A 615 -55.56 -36.26 -16.13
N THR A 616 -56.32 -35.22 -16.52
CA THR A 616 -56.84 -34.12 -15.65
C THR A 616 -58.25 -34.43 -15.09
N PRO A 617 -58.91 -33.63 -14.18
CA PRO A 617 -58.56 -32.31 -13.58
C PRO A 617 -58.86 -32.14 -12.04
N THR A 618 -58.79 -30.89 -11.54
CA THR A 618 -59.46 -30.28 -10.33
C THR A 618 -59.02 -30.75 -8.92
N VAL A 619 -58.99 -29.93 -7.83
CA VAL A 619 -59.58 -28.60 -7.49
C VAL A 619 -58.55 -27.67 -6.77
N THR A 620 -58.70 -26.34 -6.90
CA THR A 620 -58.02 -25.22 -6.18
C THR A 620 -59.08 -24.25 -5.60
N PRO A 621 -58.79 -23.14 -4.85
CA PRO A 621 -57.54 -22.49 -4.41
C PRO A 621 -57.28 -22.68 -2.87
N VAL A 622 -56.65 -21.87 -2.00
CA VAL A 622 -56.27 -20.42 -1.85
C VAL A 622 -55.05 -20.33 -0.88
N ALA A 623 -54.09 -19.40 -0.92
CA ALA A 623 -53.49 -18.55 -1.97
C ALA A 623 -52.06 -18.07 -1.51
N PRO A 624 -51.54 -16.80 -1.51
CA PRO A 624 -50.09 -16.58 -1.70
C PRO A 624 -49.31 -15.83 -0.60
N TYR A 625 -47.97 -15.89 -0.70
CA TYR A 625 -47.06 -14.82 -0.23
C TYR A 625 -46.21 -14.31 -1.41
N VAL A 626 -45.96 -13.00 -1.42
CA VAL A 626 -45.57 -12.23 -2.61
C VAL A 626 -44.06 -12.30 -2.88
N TYR A 627 -43.68 -12.69 -4.10
CA TYR A 627 -42.49 -12.17 -4.76
C TYR A 627 -42.86 -10.84 -5.42
N VAL A 628 -42.03 -9.80 -5.26
CA VAL A 628 -42.23 -8.52 -5.96
C VAL A 628 -41.62 -8.62 -7.35
N GLU A 629 -42.39 -8.25 -8.38
CA GLU A 629 -41.95 -8.30 -9.77
C GLU A 629 -40.87 -7.27 -10.13
N LEU A 630 -40.08 -7.61 -11.14
CA LEU A 630 -39.36 -6.66 -12.00
C LEU A 630 -39.71 -6.96 -13.46
N GLU A 631 -40.94 -6.61 -13.83
CA GLU A 631 -41.19 -6.08 -15.17
C GLU A 631 -40.47 -4.70 -15.26
N ASP A 632 -39.93 -4.23 -16.38
CA ASP A 632 -40.11 -4.68 -17.76
C ASP A 632 -38.89 -5.40 -18.38
N CYS A 633 -39.15 -6.43 -19.17
CA CYS A 633 -38.23 -6.96 -20.20
C CYS A 633 -38.99 -7.27 -21.50
N TYR A 634 -39.72 -6.28 -22.00
CA TYR A 634 -40.44 -6.37 -23.28
C TYR A 634 -39.45 -6.46 -24.45
N TYR A 635 -39.23 -7.67 -24.96
CA TYR A 635 -38.69 -7.88 -26.31
C TYR A 635 -39.84 -7.80 -27.33
N PRO A 636 -39.91 -6.79 -28.20
CA PRO A 636 -40.89 -6.77 -29.27
C PRO A 636 -40.44 -7.69 -30.41
N GLU A 637 -41.14 -8.82 -30.60
CA GLU A 637 -41.01 -9.67 -31.80
C GLU A 637 -41.52 -8.96 -33.07
N ARG A 638 -40.82 -7.91 -33.56
CA ARG A 638 -41.11 -7.30 -34.87
C ARG A 638 -40.01 -6.37 -35.42
N ILE A 639 -38.84 -6.92 -35.77
CA ILE A 639 -37.90 -6.27 -36.70
C ILE A 639 -37.50 -7.22 -37.84
N ILE A 640 -38.49 -7.61 -38.64
CA ILE A 640 -38.29 -8.10 -40.02
C ILE A 640 -39.25 -7.34 -40.97
N SER A 641 -39.25 -6.00 -40.90
CA SER A 641 -39.78 -5.11 -41.96
C SER A 641 -39.68 -3.62 -41.59
N GLN A 642 -38.49 -3.00 -41.58
CA GLN A 642 -38.34 -1.53 -41.75
C GLN A 642 -36.87 -1.08 -41.94
N THR A 643 -36.24 -1.52 -43.02
CA THR A 643 -34.97 -0.96 -43.52
C THR A 643 -35.23 -0.28 -44.86
N SER A 644 -35.76 0.93 -44.84
CA SER A 644 -36.06 1.72 -46.03
C SER A 644 -35.99 3.22 -45.72
N ALA A 645 -35.41 4.00 -46.65
CA ALA A 645 -35.38 5.46 -46.66
C ALA A 645 -34.52 6.21 -45.60
N MET A 646 -33.27 5.76 -45.40
CA MET A 646 -32.12 6.67 -45.59
C MET A 646 -31.02 5.94 -46.37
N GLY A 647 -30.39 6.63 -47.31
CA GLY A 647 -29.48 6.04 -48.31
C GLY A 647 -28.07 5.80 -47.78
N SER A 648 -27.88 4.82 -46.90
CA SER A 648 -26.54 4.28 -46.64
C SER A 648 -26.09 3.44 -47.83
N LEU A 649 -24.98 3.85 -48.47
CA LEU A 649 -24.24 2.98 -49.36
C LEU A 649 -23.55 1.93 -48.48
N ALA A 650 -23.89 0.65 -48.66
CA ALA A 650 -23.24 -0.44 -47.93
C ALA A 650 -21.72 -0.35 -48.07
N ALA A 651 -21.00 -0.56 -46.98
CA ALA A 651 -19.55 -0.46 -46.93
C ALA A 651 -18.92 -1.42 -47.95
N PRO A 652 -17.90 -0.99 -48.72
CA PRO A 652 -17.27 -1.85 -49.72
C PRO A 652 -16.76 -3.13 -49.05
N PRO A 653 -16.84 -4.30 -49.71
CA PRO A 653 -16.50 -5.57 -49.07
C PRO A 653 -15.04 -5.67 -48.63
N THR A 654 -14.16 -4.85 -49.21
CA THR A 654 -12.71 -4.82 -48.99
C THR A 654 -12.20 -3.39 -48.81
N PHE A 655 -11.26 -3.18 -47.89
CA PHE A 655 -10.43 -1.97 -47.84
C PHE A 655 -9.10 -2.19 -48.59
N PRO A 656 -8.55 -1.18 -49.32
CA PRO A 656 -7.25 -1.31 -49.97
C PRO A 656 -6.11 -1.33 -48.93
N LEU A 657 -5.59 -2.53 -48.63
CA LEU A 657 -4.47 -2.75 -47.72
C LEU A 657 -3.24 -3.27 -48.47
N PRO A 658 -2.07 -2.60 -48.38
CA PRO A 658 -0.82 -3.14 -48.91
C PRO A 658 -0.44 -4.46 -48.22
N THR A 659 -0.28 -5.51 -49.01
CA THR A 659 0.30 -6.81 -48.62
C THR A 659 1.83 -6.76 -48.53
N THR A 660 2.45 -5.82 -49.25
CA THR A 660 3.90 -5.63 -49.38
C THR A 660 4.22 -4.15 -49.41
N ILE A 661 5.38 -3.76 -48.86
CA ILE A 661 5.87 -2.37 -48.85
C ILE A 661 6.89 -2.19 -49.98
N PRO A 662 6.89 -1.05 -50.73
CA PRO A 662 7.90 -0.79 -51.76
C PRO A 662 9.33 -0.77 -51.21
N THR A 663 10.26 -1.34 -51.99
CA THR A 663 11.69 -1.42 -51.62
C THR A 663 12.53 -0.25 -52.14
N ASP A 664 11.99 0.60 -53.02
CA ASP A 664 12.65 1.84 -53.43
C ASP A 664 12.34 2.96 -52.42
N ASP A 665 13.38 3.42 -51.72
CA ASP A 665 13.32 4.49 -50.73
C ASP A 665 12.74 5.79 -51.31
N LYS A 666 12.90 6.05 -52.63
CA LYS A 666 12.35 7.23 -53.31
C LYS A 666 10.85 7.16 -53.58
N GLU A 667 10.31 5.96 -53.83
CA GLU A 667 8.86 5.78 -53.92
C GLU A 667 8.24 5.74 -52.52
N LEU A 668 8.92 5.08 -51.57
CA LEU A 668 8.50 5.00 -50.18
C LEU A 668 8.46 6.38 -49.49
N ALA A 669 9.38 7.29 -49.82
CA ALA A 669 9.39 8.66 -49.33
C ALA A 669 8.17 9.51 -49.77
N LYS A 670 7.55 9.18 -50.91
CA LYS A 670 6.34 9.87 -51.43
C LYS A 670 5.05 9.37 -50.78
N LEU A 671 5.07 8.23 -50.10
CA LEU A 671 3.89 7.65 -49.47
C LEU A 671 3.64 8.31 -48.11
N ALA A 672 2.36 8.53 -47.78
CA ALA A 672 1.96 8.97 -46.45
C ALA A 672 2.45 7.93 -45.41
N PRO A 673 3.34 8.29 -44.45
CA PRO A 673 4.02 7.29 -43.63
C PRO A 673 3.05 6.38 -42.86
N PHE A 674 1.94 6.93 -42.38
CA PHE A 674 0.90 6.21 -41.64
C PHE A 674 -0.22 5.71 -42.55
N THR A 675 0.11 4.70 -43.36
CA THR A 675 -0.84 3.95 -44.18
C THR A 675 -0.97 2.53 -43.61
N VAL A 676 -2.20 2.12 -43.30
CA VAL A 676 -2.48 0.80 -42.72
C VAL A 676 -2.10 -0.30 -43.71
N SER A 677 -1.30 -1.25 -43.27
CA SER A 677 -0.79 -2.35 -44.10
C SER A 677 -0.72 -3.66 -43.31
N LEU A 678 -0.66 -4.80 -43.99
CA LEU A 678 -0.57 -6.10 -43.31
C LEU A 678 0.80 -6.32 -42.61
N PRO A 679 1.94 -5.91 -43.18
CA PRO A 679 3.24 -6.08 -42.51
C PRO A 679 3.43 -5.18 -41.27
N ASN A 680 3.06 -3.89 -41.37
CA ASN A 680 3.36 -2.90 -40.32
C ASN A 680 2.15 -2.57 -39.41
N GLY A 681 0.93 -2.98 -39.79
CA GLY A 681 -0.30 -2.63 -39.10
C GLY A 681 -0.51 -1.11 -39.06
N PHE A 682 -0.35 -0.52 -37.88
CA PHE A 682 -0.42 0.93 -37.62
C PHE A 682 0.95 1.61 -37.38
N LEU A 683 2.08 0.89 -37.50
CA LEU A 683 3.40 1.51 -37.58
C LEU A 683 3.60 2.20 -38.95
N PRO A 684 4.50 3.20 -39.04
CA PRO A 684 4.78 3.84 -40.32
C PRO A 684 5.38 2.85 -41.33
N LEU A 685 5.14 3.05 -42.63
CA LEU A 685 5.67 2.23 -43.73
C LEU A 685 7.21 2.26 -43.83
N SER A 686 7.86 3.26 -43.23
CA SER A 686 9.31 3.45 -43.25
C SER A 686 9.83 3.92 -41.90
N LEU A 687 11.11 3.65 -41.60
CA LEU A 687 11.75 4.20 -40.40
C LEU A 687 11.82 5.74 -40.49
N PRO A 688 11.43 6.47 -39.42
CA PRO A 688 11.50 7.93 -39.38
C PRO A 688 12.91 8.47 -39.64
N PRO A 689 13.05 9.66 -40.26
CA PRO A 689 14.36 10.26 -40.50
C PRO A 689 15.01 10.71 -39.19
N THR A 690 16.26 10.32 -39.00
CA THR A 690 17.12 10.66 -37.85
C THR A 690 17.89 11.96 -38.06
N THR A 691 18.11 12.34 -39.32
CA THR A 691 18.82 13.54 -39.79
C THR A 691 17.92 14.31 -40.74
N LEU A 692 17.85 15.63 -40.57
CA LEU A 692 17.12 16.53 -41.48
C LEU A 692 18.06 17.10 -42.56
N PRO A 693 17.52 17.65 -43.68
CA PRO A 693 18.32 18.36 -44.68
C PRO A 693 19.11 19.54 -44.07
N PRO A 694 20.29 19.91 -44.62
CA PRO A 694 21.17 20.92 -44.01
C PRO A 694 20.57 22.31 -43.77
N SER A 695 19.52 22.68 -44.51
CA SER A 695 18.72 23.91 -44.30
C SER A 695 18.02 23.95 -42.93
N PHE A 696 17.74 22.79 -42.32
CA PHE A 696 17.13 22.64 -40.99
C PHE A 696 18.17 22.37 -39.88
N SER A 697 19.43 22.75 -40.11
CA SER A 697 20.52 22.63 -39.13
C SER A 697 20.29 23.47 -37.87
N ALA A 698 19.66 24.65 -37.98
CA ALA A 698 19.28 25.49 -36.84
C ALA A 698 18.25 24.78 -35.91
N LEU A 699 17.18 24.23 -36.51
CA LEU A 699 16.17 23.42 -35.81
C LEU A 699 16.82 22.20 -35.12
N SER A 700 17.67 21.48 -35.85
CA SER A 700 18.39 20.31 -35.33
C SER A 700 19.33 20.67 -34.16
N SER A 701 20.02 21.82 -34.23
CA SER A 701 20.90 22.35 -33.19
C SER A 701 20.16 22.74 -31.91
N LEU A 702 18.97 23.34 -32.05
CA LEU A 702 18.11 23.63 -30.91
C LEU A 702 17.62 22.33 -30.25
N LEU A 703 17.09 21.39 -31.02
CA LEU A 703 16.57 20.11 -30.51
C LEU A 703 17.64 19.23 -29.84
N ALA A 704 18.90 19.30 -30.26
CA ALA A 704 20.00 18.61 -29.60
C ALA A 704 20.37 19.22 -28.23
N ARG A 705 20.20 20.55 -28.07
CA ARG A 705 20.47 21.30 -26.84
C ARG A 705 19.24 21.45 -25.92
N MET A 706 18.04 21.20 -26.44
CA MET A 706 16.76 21.42 -25.77
C MET A 706 16.57 20.65 -24.46
N PRO A 707 16.82 19.32 -24.38
CA PRO A 707 16.39 18.50 -23.24
C PRO A 707 16.94 18.97 -21.90
N ILE A 708 16.25 18.65 -20.79
CA ILE A 708 16.70 18.95 -19.43
C ILE A 708 18.14 18.48 -19.24
N ARG A 709 18.45 17.25 -19.67
CA ARG A 709 19.80 16.72 -19.77
C ARG A 709 20.09 16.32 -21.21
N THR A 710 21.11 16.94 -21.82
CA THR A 710 21.56 16.63 -23.18
C THR A 710 22.12 15.21 -23.29
N ALA A 711 22.28 14.71 -24.52
CA ALA A 711 22.87 13.39 -24.77
C ALA A 711 24.34 13.26 -24.33
N ALA A 712 25.06 14.37 -24.15
CA ALA A 712 26.40 14.39 -23.54
C ALA A 712 26.37 14.26 -22.01
N GLY A 713 25.20 14.46 -21.39
CA GLY A 713 25.01 14.44 -19.95
C GLY A 713 24.99 15.81 -19.28
N ASP A 714 25.26 16.89 -20.02
CA ASP A 714 25.23 18.28 -19.55
C ASP A 714 23.79 18.84 -19.43
N PRO A 715 23.53 19.83 -18.55
CA PRO A 715 22.25 20.53 -18.50
C PRO A 715 21.96 21.27 -19.81
N GLY A 716 20.77 21.07 -20.37
CA GLY A 716 20.34 21.74 -21.61
C GLY A 716 19.49 22.99 -21.38
N LEU A 717 18.85 23.45 -22.45
CA LEU A 717 18.08 24.70 -22.47
C LEU A 717 16.87 24.65 -21.54
N LEU A 718 16.17 23.51 -21.44
CA LEU A 718 15.04 23.34 -20.53
C LEU A 718 15.43 23.25 -19.05
N ALA A 719 16.64 22.77 -18.72
CA ALA A 719 17.15 22.80 -17.34
C ALA A 719 17.66 24.18 -16.90
N THR A 720 17.91 25.08 -17.86
CA THR A 720 18.37 26.45 -17.62
C THR A 720 17.28 27.50 -17.87
N PHE A 721 16.10 27.07 -18.33
CA PHE A 721 14.94 27.90 -18.71
C PHE A 721 15.25 28.95 -19.77
N LYS A 722 16.14 28.60 -20.72
CA LYS A 722 16.67 29.49 -21.78
C LYS A 722 16.21 29.13 -23.19
N LEU A 723 15.32 28.14 -23.35
CA LEU A 723 14.86 27.73 -24.68
C LEU A 723 14.15 28.87 -25.40
N GLY A 724 13.26 29.61 -24.72
CA GLY A 724 12.51 30.72 -25.31
C GLY A 724 13.39 31.82 -25.91
N GLU A 725 14.38 32.31 -25.16
CA GLU A 725 15.34 33.33 -25.61
C GLU A 725 16.22 32.80 -26.75
N THR A 726 16.77 31.59 -26.58
CA THR A 726 17.69 30.95 -27.53
C THR A 726 17.01 30.69 -28.86
N LEU A 727 15.76 30.22 -28.85
CA LEU A 727 14.95 29.98 -30.06
C LEU A 727 14.71 31.27 -30.84
N LEU A 728 14.27 32.35 -30.17
CA LEU A 728 13.99 33.64 -30.81
C LEU A 728 15.25 34.30 -31.41
N ARG A 729 16.44 33.96 -30.90
CA ARG A 729 17.74 34.42 -31.45
C ARG A 729 18.27 33.53 -32.59
N GLU A 730 18.04 32.22 -32.55
CA GLU A 730 18.79 31.25 -33.36
C GLU A 730 17.94 30.48 -34.40
N LEU A 731 16.60 30.54 -34.34
CA LEU A 731 15.71 29.92 -35.32
C LEU A 731 15.21 30.94 -36.36
N PRO A 732 15.70 30.89 -37.62
CA PRO A 732 15.07 31.65 -38.72
C PRO A 732 13.72 31.03 -39.10
N ASP A 733 12.88 31.80 -39.80
CA ASP A 733 11.70 31.25 -40.48
C ASP A 733 12.14 30.36 -41.65
N LEU A 734 11.90 29.05 -41.51
CA LEU A 734 12.24 28.03 -42.50
C LEU A 734 11.02 27.58 -43.34
N THR A 735 9.89 28.30 -43.33
CA THR A 735 8.68 27.93 -44.09
C THR A 735 8.99 27.68 -45.57
N ASN A 736 9.80 28.54 -46.18
CA ASN A 736 10.20 28.41 -47.59
C ASN A 736 11.13 27.21 -47.87
N GLU A 737 11.77 26.65 -46.83
CA GLU A 737 12.57 25.43 -46.96
C GLU A 737 11.70 24.17 -46.86
N VAL A 738 10.57 24.23 -46.14
CA VAL A 738 9.56 23.15 -46.10
C VAL A 738 8.98 22.92 -47.49
N ASP A 739 8.63 23.98 -48.22
CA ASP A 739 8.06 23.88 -49.57
C ASP A 739 9.01 23.24 -50.61
N LYS A 740 10.32 23.20 -50.34
CA LYS A 740 11.31 22.50 -51.19
C LYS A 740 11.37 20.99 -50.97
N VAL A 741 10.83 20.50 -49.84
CA VAL A 741 10.85 19.07 -49.46
C VAL A 741 9.44 18.48 -49.30
N LYS A 742 8.39 19.25 -49.62
CA LYS A 742 6.98 18.86 -49.50
C LYS A 742 6.61 17.53 -50.17
N ASP A 743 7.34 17.15 -51.23
CA ASP A 743 7.09 15.94 -52.03
C ASP A 743 7.77 14.69 -51.44
N ASP A 744 8.58 14.85 -50.38
CA ASP A 744 9.13 13.80 -49.52
C ASP A 744 8.38 13.82 -48.17
N LEU A 745 7.26 13.10 -48.12
CA LEU A 745 6.38 13.03 -46.94
C LEU A 745 7.07 12.37 -45.73
N ARG A 746 8.13 11.59 -45.94
CA ARG A 746 8.95 11.02 -44.86
C ARG A 746 9.80 12.11 -44.20
N THR A 747 10.46 12.97 -44.98
CA THR A 747 11.18 14.14 -44.47
C THR A 747 10.22 15.16 -43.84
N VAL A 748 9.07 15.44 -44.46
CA VAL A 748 8.05 16.34 -43.89
C VAL A 748 7.51 15.81 -42.55
N GLY A 749 7.24 14.51 -42.43
CA GLY A 749 6.87 13.89 -41.14
C GLY A 749 7.96 14.02 -40.08
N GLY A 750 9.24 13.94 -40.48
CA GLY A 750 10.39 14.19 -39.62
C GLY A 750 10.44 15.64 -39.12
N LEU A 751 10.16 16.60 -39.99
CA LEU A 751 10.04 18.01 -39.65
C LEU A 751 8.83 18.27 -38.74
N TYR A 752 7.68 17.65 -39.01
CA TYR A 752 6.48 17.74 -38.17
C TYR A 752 6.76 17.33 -36.73
N ARG A 753 7.34 16.13 -36.52
CA ARG A 753 7.82 15.69 -35.19
C ARG A 753 8.73 16.74 -34.54
N ASP A 754 9.76 17.16 -35.25
CA ASP A 754 10.80 18.05 -34.71
C ASP A 754 10.25 19.44 -34.34
N TYR A 755 9.36 20.00 -35.16
CA TYR A 755 8.63 21.23 -34.84
C TYR A 755 7.63 21.06 -33.69
N CYS A 756 6.91 19.94 -33.60
CA CYS A 756 6.01 19.64 -32.48
C CYS A 756 6.75 19.57 -31.14
N PHE A 757 7.92 18.91 -31.08
CA PHE A 757 8.77 18.89 -29.89
C PHE A 757 9.19 20.31 -29.47
N LEU A 758 9.69 21.11 -30.42
CA LEU A 758 10.18 22.45 -30.12
C LEU A 758 9.04 23.43 -29.73
N ALA A 759 7.88 23.34 -30.38
CA ALA A 759 6.70 24.14 -30.05
C ALA A 759 6.12 23.79 -28.67
N SER A 760 5.99 22.51 -28.34
CA SER A 760 5.49 22.09 -27.03
C SER A 760 6.44 22.56 -25.90
N ALA A 761 7.76 22.34 -26.08
CA ALA A 761 8.77 22.83 -25.15
C ALA A 761 8.75 24.36 -25.00
N TYR A 762 8.65 25.11 -26.11
CA TYR A 762 8.57 26.58 -26.06
C TYR A 762 7.33 27.08 -25.31
N LEU A 763 6.16 26.48 -25.53
CA LEU A 763 4.91 26.93 -24.91
C LEU A 763 4.83 26.58 -23.42
N LEU A 764 5.43 25.44 -23.01
CA LEU A 764 5.32 24.87 -21.66
C LEU A 764 6.56 25.04 -20.77
N GLU A 765 7.68 25.58 -21.27
CA GLU A 765 8.88 25.89 -20.46
C GLU A 765 8.56 26.71 -19.18
N PRO A 766 7.74 27.79 -19.19
CA PRO A 766 7.38 28.50 -17.97
C PRO A 766 6.59 27.62 -16.98
N CYS A 767 5.75 26.72 -17.49
CA CYS A 767 5.01 25.77 -16.65
C CYS A 767 5.92 24.73 -16.02
N HIS A 768 6.96 24.31 -16.74
CA HIS A 768 7.98 23.40 -16.21
C HIS A 768 8.85 24.09 -15.15
N GLU A 769 9.28 25.34 -15.37
CA GLU A 769 10.02 26.13 -14.38
C GLU A 769 9.26 26.22 -13.05
N ARG A 770 7.96 26.58 -13.11
CA ARG A 770 7.10 26.65 -11.92
C ARG A 770 6.90 25.28 -11.26
N HIS A 771 6.69 24.22 -12.05
CA HIS A 771 6.56 22.86 -11.53
C HIS A 771 7.81 22.39 -10.78
N VAL A 772 9.01 22.67 -11.32
CA VAL A 772 10.30 22.32 -10.70
C VAL A 772 10.54 23.12 -9.41
N LYS A 773 10.00 24.34 -9.29
CA LYS A 773 9.98 25.12 -8.04
C LYS A 773 8.96 24.60 -7.00
N GLY A 774 8.16 23.59 -7.33
CA GLY A 774 7.10 23.06 -6.46
C GLY A 774 5.79 23.86 -6.50
N GLU A 775 5.64 24.77 -7.46
CA GLU A 775 4.41 25.53 -7.68
C GLU A 775 3.43 24.76 -8.59
N GLY A 776 2.19 25.26 -8.69
CA GLY A 776 1.28 24.87 -9.77
C GLY A 776 1.77 25.39 -11.14
N TYR A 777 1.38 24.71 -12.23
CA TYR A 777 1.87 24.99 -13.59
C TYR A 777 1.70 26.44 -14.08
N GLY A 778 0.76 27.22 -13.53
CA GLY A 778 0.52 28.60 -13.96
C GLY A 778 0.05 28.70 -15.42
N LEU A 779 0.45 29.77 -16.10
CA LEU A 779 0.19 30.00 -17.53
C LEU A 779 1.41 29.64 -18.38
N GLY A 780 1.18 29.04 -19.55
CA GLY A 780 2.20 28.87 -20.58
C GLY A 780 2.37 30.14 -21.42
N ARG A 781 3.23 30.10 -22.44
CA ARG A 781 3.36 31.21 -23.40
C ARG A 781 2.10 31.24 -24.30
N GLN A 782 1.26 32.27 -24.19
CA GLN A 782 -0.02 32.34 -24.93
C GLN A 782 0.12 32.67 -26.44
N ARG A 783 1.36 32.72 -26.95
CA ARG A 783 1.67 32.93 -28.38
C ARG A 783 2.79 32.00 -28.82
N LEU A 784 2.68 31.47 -30.05
CA LEU A 784 3.73 30.74 -30.74
C LEU A 784 4.34 31.68 -31.80
N PRO A 785 5.66 31.96 -31.75
CA PRO A 785 6.27 33.00 -32.59
C PRO A 785 6.34 32.58 -34.06
N ALA A 786 6.28 33.54 -34.97
CA ALA A 786 6.12 33.27 -36.42
C ALA A 786 7.18 32.32 -37.02
N VAL A 787 8.44 32.41 -36.56
CA VAL A 787 9.56 31.52 -36.97
C VAL A 787 9.35 30.04 -36.62
N LEU A 788 8.39 29.75 -35.74
CA LEU A 788 8.04 28.42 -35.26
C LEU A 788 6.61 28.03 -35.69
N ALA A 789 5.67 28.98 -35.61
CA ALA A 789 4.26 28.77 -35.96
C ALA A 789 4.04 28.52 -37.46
N ARG A 790 4.64 29.34 -38.34
CA ARG A 790 4.46 29.22 -39.80
C ARG A 790 5.02 27.92 -40.38
N PRO A 791 6.27 27.49 -40.09
CA PRO A 791 6.75 26.21 -40.61
C PRO A 791 6.03 25.01 -39.98
N LEU A 792 5.65 25.06 -38.69
CA LEU A 792 4.85 24.01 -38.04
C LEU A 792 3.47 23.85 -38.70
N ALA A 793 2.78 24.97 -38.97
CA ALA A 793 1.51 24.95 -39.69
C ALA A 793 1.67 24.32 -41.09
N ARG A 794 2.73 24.68 -41.82
CA ARG A 794 2.99 24.16 -43.17
C ARG A 794 3.31 22.66 -43.20
N VAL A 795 4.14 22.14 -42.29
CA VAL A 795 4.41 20.69 -42.22
C VAL A 795 3.19 19.90 -41.73
N ALA A 796 2.36 20.47 -40.86
CA ALA A 796 1.13 19.83 -40.39
C ALA A 796 0.07 19.75 -41.51
N GLU A 797 -0.11 20.83 -42.29
CA GLU A 797 -0.95 20.88 -43.48
C GLU A 797 -0.58 19.78 -44.49
N ILE A 798 0.70 19.72 -44.89
CA ILE A 798 1.21 18.72 -45.85
C ILE A 798 1.06 17.29 -45.29
N SER A 799 1.27 17.09 -43.99
CA SER A 799 1.16 15.76 -43.35
C SER A 799 -0.28 15.33 -43.03
N GLY A 800 -1.28 16.22 -43.14
CA GLY A 800 -2.66 15.96 -42.73
C GLY A 800 -2.88 15.84 -41.21
N PHE A 801 -1.98 16.42 -40.41
CA PHE A 801 -2.06 16.47 -38.94
C PHE A 801 -2.49 17.86 -38.43
N LYS A 802 -2.80 17.97 -37.13
CA LYS A 802 -2.99 19.26 -36.45
C LYS A 802 -1.62 19.85 -36.04
N PRO A 803 -1.41 21.18 -36.09
CA PRO A 803 -0.11 21.82 -35.84
C PRO A 803 0.27 21.92 -34.36
N PHE A 804 0.18 20.81 -33.62
CA PHE A 804 0.65 20.67 -32.24
C PHE A 804 1.00 19.20 -31.95
N MET A 805 1.73 18.93 -30.86
CA MET A 805 2.16 17.59 -30.49
C MET A 805 1.00 16.63 -30.22
N GLU A 806 1.04 15.48 -30.90
CA GLU A 806 0.13 14.34 -30.76
C GLU A 806 0.92 13.01 -30.69
N TYR A 807 0.30 11.88 -31.00
CA TYR A 807 0.82 10.54 -30.72
C TYR A 807 1.56 9.88 -31.90
N ALA A 808 0.97 9.90 -33.10
CA ALA A 808 1.43 9.11 -34.24
C ALA A 808 2.56 9.80 -34.99
N GLY A 809 2.29 10.98 -35.57
CA GLY A 809 3.25 11.74 -36.38
C GLY A 809 4.37 12.41 -35.58
N SER A 810 4.18 12.61 -34.28
CA SER A 810 5.09 13.37 -33.43
C SER A 810 5.63 12.61 -32.22
N TYR A 811 4.92 12.51 -31.08
CA TYR A 811 5.57 12.10 -29.83
C TYR A 811 6.02 10.62 -29.78
N ALA A 812 5.22 9.70 -30.33
CA ALA A 812 5.48 8.25 -30.22
C ALA A 812 5.86 7.58 -31.54
N LEU A 813 4.90 7.35 -32.46
CA LEU A 813 5.11 6.38 -33.54
C LEU A 813 6.05 6.85 -34.66
N PHE A 814 6.38 8.14 -34.74
CA PHE A 814 7.42 8.69 -35.64
C PHE A 814 8.71 9.13 -34.90
N ASN A 815 8.81 8.82 -33.60
CA ASN A 815 9.92 9.20 -32.73
C ASN A 815 10.81 8.01 -32.32
N TYR A 816 11.01 7.05 -33.22
CA TYR A 816 11.92 5.94 -32.97
C TYR A 816 12.85 5.68 -34.15
N ARG A 817 14.00 5.10 -33.85
CA ARG A 817 14.95 4.50 -34.79
C ARG A 817 15.43 3.16 -34.24
N LEU A 818 16.03 2.35 -35.11
CA LEU A 818 16.82 1.19 -34.69
C LEU A 818 18.25 1.63 -34.31
N GLN A 819 18.93 0.85 -33.48
CA GLN A 819 20.36 1.02 -33.18
C GLN A 819 21.23 0.19 -34.12
N ASP A 820 20.79 -1.03 -34.44
CA ASP A 820 21.31 -1.92 -35.47
C ASP A 820 20.13 -2.41 -36.34
N PRO A 821 20.06 -2.08 -37.64
CA PRO A 821 19.00 -2.56 -38.51
C PRO A 821 18.87 -4.10 -38.57
N ALA A 822 19.94 -4.86 -38.33
CA ALA A 822 19.91 -6.32 -38.40
C ALA A 822 19.10 -6.98 -37.26
N LEU A 823 18.93 -6.29 -36.12
CA LEU A 823 18.15 -6.77 -34.97
C LEU A 823 16.66 -6.41 -35.05
N GLY A 824 16.21 -5.77 -36.14
CA GLY A 824 14.80 -5.45 -36.37
C GLY A 824 14.13 -4.69 -35.20
N MET A 825 12.87 -5.02 -34.90
CA MET A 825 12.04 -4.28 -33.95
C MET A 825 12.13 -4.77 -32.49
N GLU A 826 13.21 -5.48 -32.12
CA GLU A 826 13.43 -5.84 -30.71
C GLU A 826 13.49 -4.62 -29.79
N TYR A 827 12.82 -4.66 -28.63
CA TYR A 827 12.80 -3.52 -27.69
C TYR A 827 14.20 -3.04 -27.28
N GLY A 828 15.16 -3.95 -27.11
CA GLY A 828 16.56 -3.63 -26.82
C GLY A 828 17.27 -2.84 -27.92
N ASN A 829 16.76 -2.90 -29.16
CA ASN A 829 17.27 -2.22 -30.34
C ASN A 829 16.61 -0.85 -30.61
N LEU A 830 15.40 -0.60 -30.08
CA LEU A 830 14.71 0.68 -30.26
C LEU A 830 15.43 1.84 -29.55
N ARG A 831 15.46 3.03 -30.16
CA ARG A 831 15.98 4.28 -29.59
C ARG A 831 15.08 5.46 -29.98
N LEU A 832 15.00 6.48 -29.12
CA LEU A 832 14.34 7.76 -29.47
C LEU A 832 15.14 8.56 -30.51
N ILE A 833 14.45 9.52 -31.15
CA ILE A 833 15.08 10.56 -31.98
C ILE A 833 15.00 11.94 -31.30
N ARG A 834 13.94 12.20 -30.51
CA ARG A 834 13.67 13.40 -29.72
C ARG A 834 13.09 13.02 -28.34
N ALA A 835 13.33 13.88 -27.35
CA ALA A 835 12.94 13.72 -25.95
C ALA A 835 12.99 15.08 -25.23
N PHE A 836 12.43 15.13 -24.02
CA PHE A 836 12.46 16.31 -23.15
C PHE A 836 13.36 16.11 -21.90
N GLU A 837 13.41 14.92 -21.31
CA GLU A 837 14.08 14.67 -20.02
C GLU A 837 15.58 14.37 -20.18
N HIS A 838 15.95 13.10 -20.34
CA HIS A 838 17.34 12.61 -20.32
C HIS A 838 17.96 12.46 -21.71
N GLY A 839 17.50 13.29 -22.66
CA GLY A 839 17.97 13.25 -24.04
C GLY A 839 17.70 11.88 -24.66
N LEU A 840 18.73 11.27 -25.27
CA LEU A 840 18.59 10.00 -25.99
C LEU A 840 19.01 8.76 -25.17
N ASP A 841 19.01 8.87 -23.84
CA ASP A 841 19.24 7.74 -22.94
C ASP A 841 18.08 6.73 -23.02
N GLN A 842 18.36 5.52 -23.52
CA GLN A 842 17.40 4.42 -23.65
C GLN A 842 16.84 3.94 -22.29
N SER A 843 17.59 4.14 -21.20
CA SER A 843 17.20 3.74 -19.84
C SER A 843 16.34 4.79 -19.11
N SER A 844 16.08 5.93 -19.75
CA SER A 844 15.20 6.99 -19.23
C SER A 844 13.74 6.55 -19.21
N SER A 845 12.97 7.09 -18.25
CA SER A 845 11.55 6.77 -18.14
C SER A 845 10.72 7.36 -19.28
N GLU A 846 11.20 8.41 -19.94
CA GLU A 846 10.61 8.92 -21.18
C GLU A 846 10.81 7.94 -22.36
N ALA A 847 12.04 7.44 -22.57
CA ALA A 847 12.30 6.42 -23.58
C ALA A 847 11.50 5.14 -23.30
N GLY A 848 11.39 4.74 -22.03
CA GLY A 848 10.49 3.67 -21.61
C GLY A 848 9.03 3.89 -22.00
N PHE A 849 8.49 5.07 -21.68
CA PHE A 849 7.09 5.42 -21.93
C PHE A 849 6.76 5.44 -23.44
N VAL A 850 7.63 6.05 -24.25
CA VAL A 850 7.44 6.14 -25.71
C VAL A 850 7.67 4.80 -26.40
N LEU A 851 8.80 4.13 -26.14
CA LEU A 851 9.18 2.94 -26.90
C LEU A 851 8.30 1.72 -26.57
N VAL A 852 7.64 1.68 -25.41
CA VAL A 852 6.58 0.68 -25.14
C VAL A 852 5.40 0.82 -26.09
N HIS A 853 5.04 2.03 -26.52
CA HIS A 853 3.97 2.20 -27.50
C HIS A 853 4.37 1.69 -28.89
N VAL A 854 5.62 1.90 -29.32
CA VAL A 854 6.15 1.31 -30.57
C VAL A 854 6.18 -0.22 -30.48
N ASP A 855 6.64 -0.76 -29.35
CA ASP A 855 6.73 -2.19 -29.05
C ASP A 855 5.35 -2.88 -28.97
N MET A 856 4.31 -2.17 -28.52
CA MET A 856 2.94 -2.64 -28.65
C MET A 856 2.49 -2.62 -30.12
N VAL A 857 2.64 -1.47 -30.80
CA VAL A 857 2.05 -1.26 -32.13
C VAL A 857 2.71 -2.10 -33.23
N GLN A 858 3.95 -2.57 -33.08
CA GLN A 858 4.53 -3.56 -34.01
C GLN A 858 3.71 -4.86 -34.12
N ASN A 859 2.95 -5.23 -33.08
CA ASN A 859 2.09 -6.43 -33.10
C ASN A 859 0.78 -6.21 -33.89
N SER A 860 0.51 -4.99 -34.37
CA SER A 860 -0.79 -4.64 -34.97
C SER A 860 -1.02 -5.16 -36.40
N GLY A 861 0.00 -5.66 -37.10
CA GLY A 861 -0.18 -6.29 -38.42
C GLY A 861 -1.10 -7.51 -38.36
N LEU A 862 -0.88 -8.41 -37.39
CA LEU A 862 -1.75 -9.56 -37.13
C LEU A 862 -3.15 -9.13 -36.64
N LEU A 863 -3.25 -8.02 -35.90
CA LEU A 863 -4.52 -7.47 -35.44
C LEU A 863 -5.39 -6.97 -36.61
N VAL A 864 -4.79 -6.23 -37.55
CA VAL A 864 -5.43 -5.78 -38.79
C VAL A 864 -5.84 -6.98 -39.64
N GLN A 865 -4.95 -7.96 -39.81
CA GLN A 865 -5.24 -9.18 -40.58
C GLN A 865 -6.42 -9.98 -39.99
N GLY A 866 -6.45 -10.17 -38.67
CA GLY A 866 -7.53 -10.87 -37.97
C GLY A 866 -8.88 -10.19 -38.12
N ALA A 867 -8.91 -8.85 -37.96
CA ALA A 867 -10.12 -8.05 -38.15
C ALA A 867 -10.68 -8.15 -39.59
N VAL A 868 -9.82 -8.01 -40.61
CA VAL A 868 -10.22 -8.10 -42.02
C VAL A 868 -10.71 -9.50 -42.37
N ASN A 869 -10.02 -10.54 -41.89
CA ASN A 869 -10.42 -11.94 -42.11
C ASN A 869 -11.77 -12.25 -41.46
N ALA A 870 -12.02 -11.76 -40.24
CA ALA A 870 -13.30 -11.90 -39.57
C ALA A 870 -14.43 -11.19 -40.34
N LEU A 871 -14.21 -9.96 -40.82
CA LEU A 871 -15.19 -9.21 -41.61
C LEU A 871 -15.56 -9.88 -42.94
N SER A 872 -14.57 -10.38 -43.70
CA SER A 872 -14.84 -11.14 -44.93
C SER A 872 -15.59 -12.42 -44.60
N ALA A 873 -15.03 -13.26 -43.74
CA ALA A 873 -15.60 -14.57 -43.42
C ALA A 873 -17.01 -14.50 -42.80
N CYS A 874 -17.34 -13.42 -42.08
CA CYS A 874 -18.70 -13.16 -41.61
C CYS A 874 -19.64 -12.86 -42.78
N GLY A 875 -19.25 -11.98 -43.72
CA GLY A 875 -20.01 -11.70 -44.93
C GLY A 875 -20.14 -12.89 -45.90
N ASP A 876 -19.13 -13.77 -45.92
CA ASP A 876 -19.09 -15.01 -46.70
C ASP A 876 -19.81 -16.19 -46.02
N GLY A 877 -20.33 -16.03 -44.79
CA GLY A 877 -20.94 -17.10 -43.99
C GLY A 877 -19.98 -18.21 -43.55
N ASN A 878 -18.66 -17.99 -43.65
CA ASN A 878 -17.62 -18.98 -43.39
C ASN A 878 -17.22 -19.01 -41.90
N ARG A 879 -18.00 -19.75 -41.10
CA ARG A 879 -17.80 -19.93 -39.65
C ARG A 879 -16.36 -20.30 -39.25
N LYS A 880 -15.68 -21.15 -40.02
CA LYS A 880 -14.31 -21.59 -39.69
C LYS A 880 -13.27 -20.49 -39.90
N ALA A 881 -13.35 -19.76 -41.02
CA ALA A 881 -12.46 -18.62 -41.27
C ALA A 881 -12.76 -17.45 -40.32
N PHE A 882 -14.02 -17.27 -39.91
CA PHE A 882 -14.43 -16.29 -38.91
C PHE A 882 -13.76 -16.56 -37.55
N ASN A 883 -13.83 -17.79 -37.05
CA ASN A 883 -13.19 -18.18 -35.79
C ASN A 883 -11.66 -17.98 -35.85
N ALA A 884 -11.01 -18.38 -36.95
CA ALA A 884 -9.58 -18.13 -37.15
C ALA A 884 -9.19 -16.63 -37.19
N GLY A 885 -10.08 -15.76 -37.68
CA GLY A 885 -9.92 -14.31 -37.64
C GLY A 885 -9.98 -13.75 -36.21
N LEU A 886 -10.94 -14.22 -35.41
CA LEU A 886 -11.03 -13.87 -33.97
C LEU A 886 -9.84 -14.43 -33.17
N GLU A 887 -9.40 -15.66 -33.43
CA GLU A 887 -8.21 -16.28 -32.82
C GLU A 887 -6.96 -15.43 -33.10
N SER A 888 -6.76 -15.00 -34.34
CA SER A 888 -5.64 -14.11 -34.75
C SER A 888 -5.68 -12.76 -34.00
N LEU A 889 -6.87 -12.18 -33.82
CA LEU A 889 -7.06 -10.93 -33.09
C LEU A 889 -6.80 -11.08 -31.59
N VAL A 890 -7.23 -12.19 -30.98
CA VAL A 890 -6.93 -12.53 -29.58
C VAL A 890 -5.42 -12.74 -29.40
N GLU A 891 -4.75 -13.46 -30.30
CA GLU A 891 -3.30 -13.67 -30.25
C GLU A 891 -2.52 -12.35 -30.32
N ALA A 892 -2.88 -11.46 -31.27
CA ALA A 892 -2.27 -10.15 -31.40
C ALA A 892 -2.46 -9.31 -30.12
N MET A 893 -3.68 -9.28 -29.56
CA MET A 893 -3.95 -8.53 -28.34
C MET A 893 -3.28 -9.12 -27.09
N VAL A 894 -3.08 -10.45 -27.01
CA VAL A 894 -2.30 -11.09 -25.94
C VAL A 894 -0.85 -10.59 -25.97
N LYS A 895 -0.24 -10.49 -27.16
CA LYS A 895 1.12 -9.92 -27.32
C LYS A 895 1.18 -8.45 -26.90
N VAL A 896 0.21 -7.64 -27.35
CA VAL A 896 0.07 -6.22 -26.95
C VAL A 896 -0.04 -6.08 -25.42
N ASN A 897 -0.92 -6.85 -24.76
CA ASN A 897 -1.08 -6.81 -23.30
C ASN A 897 0.18 -7.30 -22.55
N GLY A 898 0.90 -8.29 -23.08
CA GLY A 898 2.18 -8.74 -22.54
C GLY A 898 3.29 -7.69 -22.63
N VAL A 899 3.40 -6.98 -23.76
CA VAL A 899 4.32 -5.83 -23.91
C VAL A 899 3.92 -4.69 -22.97
N MET A 900 2.62 -4.40 -22.85
CA MET A 900 2.08 -3.36 -21.98
C MET A 900 2.46 -3.61 -20.51
N ASP A 901 2.38 -4.85 -20.01
CA ASP A 901 2.78 -5.19 -18.64
C ASP A 901 4.27 -4.89 -18.35
N GLY A 902 5.10 -4.95 -19.39
CA GLY A 902 6.51 -4.55 -19.34
C GLY A 902 6.74 -3.06 -19.00
N MET A 903 5.73 -2.20 -19.09
CA MET A 903 5.83 -0.75 -18.82
C MET A 903 6.49 -0.45 -17.46
N TRP A 904 6.12 -1.16 -16.38
CA TRP A 904 6.68 -0.94 -15.03
C TRP A 904 8.20 -1.13 -14.92
N LYS A 905 8.80 -1.90 -15.84
CA LYS A 905 10.25 -2.17 -15.89
C LYS A 905 10.99 -1.16 -16.77
N LYS A 906 10.27 -0.50 -17.67
CA LYS A 906 10.80 0.36 -18.74
C LYS A 906 10.65 1.85 -18.40
N SER A 907 9.54 2.24 -17.78
CA SER A 907 9.25 3.58 -17.26
C SER A 907 8.85 3.50 -15.78
N LYS A 908 9.25 4.48 -14.97
CA LYS A 908 8.97 4.49 -13.53
C LYS A 908 7.84 5.47 -13.17
N PRO A 909 6.86 5.09 -12.31
CA PRO A 909 5.76 5.98 -11.91
C PRO A 909 6.16 7.23 -11.10
N ASN A 910 7.40 7.32 -10.61
CA ASN A 910 7.90 8.53 -9.95
C ASN A 910 8.43 9.55 -10.96
N ASP A 911 9.03 9.07 -12.04
CA ASP A 911 9.81 9.88 -12.98
C ASP A 911 8.88 10.63 -13.95
N TYR A 912 7.73 10.04 -14.31
CA TYR A 912 6.76 10.55 -15.30
C TYR A 912 6.48 12.07 -15.24
N ASN A 913 6.41 12.67 -14.05
CA ASN A 913 6.16 14.11 -13.90
C ASN A 913 7.28 15.03 -14.44
N SER A 914 8.50 14.53 -14.66
CA SER A 914 9.61 15.33 -15.21
C SER A 914 9.35 15.76 -16.66
N PHE A 915 8.84 14.85 -17.50
CA PHE A 915 8.51 15.10 -18.90
C PHE A 915 7.02 15.36 -19.13
N ARG A 916 6.11 14.94 -18.23
CA ARG A 916 4.65 15.16 -18.34
C ARG A 916 4.28 16.59 -18.68
N THR A 917 5.01 17.58 -18.17
CA THR A 917 4.73 19.00 -18.43
C THR A 917 4.78 19.35 -19.93
N PHE A 918 5.61 18.67 -20.73
CA PHE A 918 5.84 18.97 -22.14
C PHE A 918 4.94 18.20 -23.12
N ILE A 919 4.04 17.35 -22.61
CA ILE A 919 3.05 16.60 -23.42
C ILE A 919 1.61 17.08 -23.19
N PHE A 920 1.40 18.14 -22.41
CA PHE A 920 0.11 18.79 -22.26
C PHE A 920 -0.37 19.50 -23.53
N GLY A 921 -1.68 19.51 -23.74
CA GLY A 921 -2.32 20.28 -24.80
C GLY A 921 -2.44 21.78 -24.51
N ILE A 922 -2.80 22.53 -25.55
CA ILE A 922 -3.19 23.94 -25.48
C ILE A 922 -4.72 24.14 -25.45
N THR A 923 -5.50 23.06 -25.34
CA THR A 923 -6.96 23.12 -25.13
C THR A 923 -7.37 22.36 -23.87
N LYS A 924 -8.41 22.87 -23.20
CA LYS A 924 -8.94 22.35 -21.91
C LYS A 924 -7.84 22.15 -20.84
N GLN A 925 -6.87 23.06 -20.80
CA GLN A 925 -5.85 23.16 -19.75
C GLN A 925 -5.86 24.55 -19.10
N SER A 926 -5.65 24.62 -17.80
CA SER A 926 -5.49 25.89 -17.06
C SER A 926 -4.29 26.73 -17.51
N MET A 927 -3.31 26.11 -18.18
CA MET A 927 -2.13 26.77 -18.74
C MET A 927 -2.42 27.62 -19.98
N PHE A 928 -3.54 27.35 -20.67
CA PHE A 928 -3.95 27.99 -21.93
C PHE A 928 -5.47 28.22 -21.94
N PRO A 929 -6.00 29.09 -21.05
CA PRO A 929 -7.45 29.28 -20.88
C PRO A 929 -8.17 29.77 -22.14
N HIS A 930 -7.43 30.39 -23.07
CA HIS A 930 -7.94 30.91 -24.34
C HIS A 930 -7.28 30.25 -25.58
N GLY A 931 -6.51 29.17 -25.42
CA GLY A 931 -5.67 28.64 -26.49
C GLY A 931 -4.36 29.42 -26.67
N VAL A 932 -3.79 29.40 -27.87
CA VAL A 932 -2.52 30.06 -28.23
C VAL A 932 -2.65 30.73 -29.60
N VAL A 933 -2.20 31.98 -29.74
CA VAL A 933 -2.12 32.66 -31.06
C VAL A 933 -0.92 32.13 -31.84
N TYR A 934 -1.11 31.78 -33.11
CA TYR A 934 -0.05 31.27 -34.00
C TYR A 934 0.35 32.40 -34.96
N GLU A 935 1.41 33.13 -34.62
CA GLU A 935 1.76 34.39 -35.28
C GLU A 935 2.05 34.18 -36.78
N GLY A 936 1.36 34.94 -37.65
CA GLY A 936 1.45 34.79 -39.10
C GLY A 936 0.77 33.54 -39.67
N VAL A 937 -0.08 32.87 -38.88
CA VAL A 937 -0.95 31.74 -39.31
C VAL A 937 -2.42 32.02 -38.97
N SER A 938 -2.68 32.49 -37.75
CA SER A 938 -4.03 32.84 -37.27
C SER A 938 -3.94 33.92 -36.19
N GLU A 939 -4.66 35.03 -36.39
CA GLU A 939 -4.86 36.06 -35.36
C GLU A 939 -5.73 35.54 -34.21
N GLU A 940 -6.72 34.69 -34.53
CA GLU A 940 -7.55 34.01 -33.53
C GLU A 940 -6.76 32.86 -32.84
N PRO A 941 -6.86 32.72 -31.51
CA PRO A 941 -6.19 31.64 -30.79
C PRO A 941 -6.62 30.23 -31.23
N MET A 942 -5.63 29.38 -31.51
CA MET A 942 -5.83 27.97 -31.85
C MET A 942 -5.86 27.08 -30.60
N SER A 943 -6.56 25.95 -30.67
CA SER A 943 -6.79 25.04 -29.55
C SER A 943 -6.63 23.58 -29.97
N PHE A 944 -5.64 22.89 -29.41
CA PHE A 944 -5.31 21.49 -29.70
C PHE A 944 -5.08 20.68 -28.43
N ARG A 945 -5.47 19.40 -28.45
CA ARG A 945 -5.11 18.44 -27.40
C ARG A 945 -3.63 18.11 -27.49
N GLY A 946 -3.04 17.76 -26.36
CA GLY A 946 -1.69 17.23 -26.30
C GLY A 946 -1.68 15.73 -26.58
N GLU A 947 -0.54 15.11 -26.30
CA GLU A 947 -0.39 13.68 -26.44
C GLU A 947 -1.39 12.93 -25.53
N SER A 948 -1.91 11.84 -26.07
CA SER A 948 -2.62 10.83 -25.29
C SER A 948 -2.64 9.53 -26.08
N GLY A 949 -2.41 8.41 -25.39
CA GLY A 949 -2.62 7.07 -25.94
C GLY A 949 -4.04 6.82 -26.47
N ALA A 950 -5.04 7.67 -26.16
CA ALA A 950 -6.36 7.63 -26.82
C ALA A 950 -6.31 7.93 -28.34
N ASN A 951 -5.19 8.48 -28.84
CA ASN A 951 -4.91 8.67 -30.25
C ASN A 951 -4.35 7.39 -30.94
N ASP A 952 -4.20 6.27 -30.23
CA ASP A 952 -3.85 4.98 -30.83
C ASP A 952 -4.93 4.49 -31.83
N SER A 953 -4.64 3.42 -32.56
CA SER A 953 -5.57 2.82 -33.54
C SER A 953 -5.88 1.34 -33.28
N MET A 954 -5.21 0.68 -32.32
CA MET A 954 -5.44 -0.73 -31.98
C MET A 954 -6.70 -0.92 -31.15
N ILE A 955 -6.90 -0.14 -30.09
CA ILE A 955 -8.12 -0.24 -29.28
C ILE A 955 -9.35 0.23 -30.06
N PRO A 956 -9.32 1.35 -30.82
CA PRO A 956 -10.42 1.71 -31.72
C PRO A 956 -10.74 0.67 -32.79
N LEU A 957 -9.77 -0.13 -33.25
CA LEU A 957 -10.00 -1.24 -34.17
C LEU A 957 -10.84 -2.33 -33.50
N CYS A 958 -10.46 -2.72 -32.28
CA CYS A 958 -11.21 -3.70 -31.48
C CYS A 958 -12.59 -3.18 -31.07
N ASP A 959 -12.71 -1.91 -30.67
CA ASP A 959 -14.00 -1.28 -30.32
C ASP A 959 -14.98 -1.30 -31.50
N ASN A 960 -14.51 -0.96 -32.70
CA ASN A 960 -15.34 -0.91 -33.89
C ASN A 960 -15.71 -2.31 -34.40
N LEU A 961 -14.76 -3.27 -34.38
CA LEU A 961 -15.00 -4.65 -34.82
C LEU A 961 -15.91 -5.43 -33.84
N LEU A 962 -15.73 -5.22 -32.54
CA LEU A 962 -16.54 -5.86 -31.49
C LEU A 962 -17.79 -5.04 -31.14
N GLU A 963 -18.17 -4.05 -31.96
CA GLU A 963 -19.36 -3.21 -31.79
C GLU A 963 -19.55 -2.64 -30.37
N ILE A 964 -18.46 -2.25 -29.69
CA ILE A 964 -18.50 -1.90 -28.26
C ILE A 964 -19.21 -0.56 -28.05
N LYS A 965 -20.39 -0.61 -27.43
CA LYS A 965 -21.26 0.56 -27.23
C LYS A 965 -20.75 1.45 -26.09
N MET A 966 -20.26 2.64 -26.44
CA MET A 966 -19.97 3.72 -25.47
C MET A 966 -21.26 4.50 -25.17
N PRO A 967 -21.53 4.90 -23.91
CA PRO A 967 -22.74 5.63 -23.55
C PRO A 967 -22.73 7.06 -24.10
N GLU A 968 -23.90 7.59 -24.44
CA GLU A 968 -24.06 8.98 -24.90
C GLU A 968 -23.84 9.94 -23.72
N THR A 969 -22.68 10.59 -23.71
CA THR A 969 -22.19 11.45 -22.63
C THR A 969 -21.22 12.50 -23.19
N PRO A 970 -20.93 13.60 -22.47
CA PRO A 970 -19.87 14.55 -22.86
C PRO A 970 -18.46 13.94 -22.94
N LEU A 971 -18.25 12.72 -22.45
CA LEU A 971 -17.01 11.96 -22.66
C LEU A 971 -16.96 11.36 -24.08
N THR A 972 -18.10 11.00 -24.65
CA THR A 972 -18.18 10.44 -26.01
C THR A 972 -17.95 11.52 -27.09
N ASP A 973 -18.24 12.79 -26.80
CA ASP A 973 -17.80 13.92 -27.64
C ASP A 973 -16.26 14.03 -27.67
N ILE A 974 -15.61 13.87 -26.51
CA ILE A 974 -14.15 13.85 -26.40
C ILE A 974 -13.57 12.64 -27.13
N LEU A 975 -14.25 11.48 -27.14
CA LEU A 975 -13.84 10.32 -27.95
C LEU A 975 -13.87 10.67 -29.43
N SER A 976 -14.92 11.37 -29.89
CA SER A 976 -15.06 11.83 -31.28
C SER A 976 -13.95 12.80 -31.68
N ASP A 977 -13.65 13.79 -30.84
CA ASP A 977 -12.55 14.75 -31.06
C ASP A 977 -11.18 14.05 -31.11
N PHE A 978 -10.88 13.09 -30.22
CA PHE A 978 -9.64 12.29 -30.31
C PHE A 978 -9.52 11.53 -31.64
N ARG A 979 -10.62 11.08 -32.28
CA ARG A 979 -10.55 10.45 -33.62
C ARG A 979 -9.88 11.37 -34.65
N SER A 980 -10.08 12.70 -34.53
CA SER A 980 -9.58 13.69 -35.49
C SER A 980 -8.06 13.95 -35.45
N TYR A 981 -7.35 13.42 -34.45
CA TYR A 981 -5.88 13.50 -34.36
C TYR A 981 -5.20 12.30 -35.06
N ARG A 982 -5.94 11.24 -35.39
CA ARG A 982 -5.38 10.04 -36.04
C ARG A 982 -5.02 10.32 -37.51
N PRO A 983 -4.00 9.64 -38.06
CA PRO A 983 -3.65 9.70 -39.48
C PRO A 983 -4.86 9.48 -40.40
N GLY A 984 -4.89 10.17 -41.55
CA GLY A 984 -6.03 10.16 -42.46
C GLY A 984 -6.46 8.76 -42.91
N ASN A 985 -5.49 7.93 -43.30
CA ASN A 985 -5.75 6.55 -43.72
C ASN A 985 -6.19 5.65 -42.54
N HIS A 986 -5.61 5.82 -41.34
CA HIS A 986 -6.08 5.11 -40.14
C HIS A 986 -7.55 5.45 -39.82
N ARG A 987 -7.95 6.72 -39.94
CA ARG A 987 -9.36 7.13 -39.78
C ARG A 987 -10.27 6.44 -40.79
N GLN A 988 -9.88 6.39 -42.06
CA GLN A 988 -10.65 5.73 -43.12
C GLN A 988 -10.79 4.22 -42.87
N PHE A 989 -9.70 3.53 -42.51
CA PHE A 989 -9.72 2.10 -42.19
C PHE A 989 -10.59 1.79 -40.96
N LEU A 990 -10.44 2.55 -39.88
CA LEU A 990 -11.24 2.36 -38.67
C LEU A 990 -12.74 2.61 -38.91
N GLN A 991 -13.08 3.62 -39.73
CA GLN A 991 -14.46 3.88 -40.13
C GLN A 991 -15.01 2.73 -40.99
N TRP A 992 -14.24 2.26 -41.97
CA TRP A 992 -14.60 1.09 -42.78
C TRP A 992 -14.84 -0.16 -41.92
N VAL A 993 -13.98 -0.45 -40.93
CA VAL A 993 -14.19 -1.59 -40.02
C VAL A 993 -15.50 -1.45 -39.24
N LYS A 994 -15.81 -0.26 -38.72
CA LYS A 994 -17.07 0.00 -37.99
C LYS A 994 -18.28 -0.28 -38.88
N ASP A 995 -18.32 0.33 -40.06
CA ASP A 995 -19.49 0.28 -40.91
C ASP A 995 -19.64 -1.13 -41.50
N ARG A 996 -18.53 -1.77 -41.90
CA ARG A 996 -18.53 -3.16 -42.40
C ARG A 996 -18.90 -4.17 -41.31
N ALA A 997 -18.50 -3.96 -40.05
CA ALA A 997 -18.88 -4.79 -38.90
C ALA A 997 -20.40 -4.81 -38.69
N GLN A 998 -21.02 -3.63 -38.79
CA GLN A 998 -22.47 -3.46 -38.68
C GLN A 998 -23.20 -4.06 -39.90
N ASP A 999 -22.69 -3.84 -41.12
CA ASP A 999 -23.28 -4.38 -42.36
C ASP A 999 -23.27 -5.92 -42.44
N VAL A 1000 -22.25 -6.59 -41.88
CA VAL A 1000 -22.21 -8.08 -41.79
C VAL A 1000 -22.86 -8.62 -40.51
N GLY A 1001 -23.30 -7.74 -39.60
CA GLY A 1001 -23.87 -8.10 -38.30
C GLY A 1001 -22.91 -8.92 -37.43
N ILE A 1002 -21.64 -8.54 -37.35
CA ILE A 1002 -20.56 -9.38 -36.80
C ILE A 1002 -20.83 -9.85 -35.36
N ARG A 1003 -21.39 -9.00 -34.49
CA ARG A 1003 -21.80 -9.40 -33.13
C ARG A 1003 -22.91 -10.46 -33.17
N VAL A 1004 -23.92 -10.30 -34.02
CA VAL A 1004 -25.04 -11.25 -34.15
C VAL A 1004 -24.53 -12.58 -34.70
N TYR A 1005 -23.72 -12.54 -35.75
CA TYR A 1005 -23.10 -13.73 -36.32
C TYR A 1005 -22.24 -14.47 -35.30
N ALA A 1006 -21.48 -13.77 -34.45
CA ALA A 1006 -20.72 -14.38 -33.37
C ALA A 1006 -21.59 -15.10 -32.32
N MET A 1007 -22.79 -14.58 -32.00
CA MET A 1007 -23.70 -15.23 -31.03
C MET A 1007 -24.46 -16.44 -31.59
N MET A 1008 -24.43 -16.68 -32.91
CA MET A 1008 -25.08 -17.85 -33.53
C MET A 1008 -24.33 -19.18 -33.33
N ASP A 1009 -23.11 -19.16 -32.80
CA ASP A 1009 -22.29 -20.34 -32.54
C ASP A 1009 -21.55 -20.22 -31.20
N ARG A 1010 -21.49 -21.31 -30.43
CA ARG A 1010 -20.85 -21.31 -29.11
C ARG A 1010 -19.35 -21.06 -29.18
N GLN A 1011 -18.64 -21.64 -30.14
CA GLN A 1011 -17.18 -21.41 -30.28
C GLN A 1011 -16.92 -19.94 -30.62
N SER A 1012 -17.69 -19.39 -31.55
CA SER A 1012 -17.65 -17.98 -31.93
C SER A 1012 -17.94 -17.04 -30.76
N ALA A 1013 -18.96 -17.33 -29.94
CA ALA A 1013 -19.31 -16.53 -28.77
C ALA A 1013 -18.21 -16.54 -27.70
N VAL A 1014 -17.58 -17.70 -27.47
CA VAL A 1014 -16.42 -17.84 -26.57
C VAL A 1014 -15.23 -17.03 -27.10
N LEU A 1015 -14.89 -17.13 -28.39
CA LEU A 1015 -13.80 -16.36 -29.01
C LEU A 1015 -14.06 -14.84 -28.98
N TYR A 1016 -15.31 -14.42 -29.21
CA TYR A 1016 -15.73 -13.02 -29.12
C TYR A 1016 -15.64 -12.48 -27.68
N LEU A 1017 -16.00 -13.29 -26.68
CA LEU A 1017 -15.80 -12.95 -25.27
C LEU A 1017 -14.30 -12.90 -24.91
N HIS A 1018 -13.46 -13.80 -25.43
CA HIS A 1018 -12.01 -13.70 -25.27
C HIS A 1018 -11.43 -12.42 -25.89
N ALA A 1019 -11.96 -11.96 -27.03
CA ALA A 1019 -11.57 -10.69 -27.64
C ALA A 1019 -11.96 -9.48 -26.75
N LEU A 1020 -13.21 -9.43 -26.26
CA LEU A 1020 -13.64 -8.43 -25.27
C LEU A 1020 -12.79 -8.46 -23.99
N ASN A 1021 -12.44 -9.66 -23.50
CA ASN A 1021 -11.55 -9.86 -22.36
C ASN A 1021 -10.16 -9.24 -22.58
N GLN A 1022 -9.61 -9.28 -23.80
CA GLN A 1022 -8.33 -8.63 -24.08
C GLN A 1022 -8.43 -7.09 -24.10
N VAL A 1023 -9.52 -6.53 -24.63
CA VAL A 1023 -9.80 -5.08 -24.57
C VAL A 1023 -10.00 -4.62 -23.12
N ARG A 1024 -10.71 -5.42 -22.32
CA ARG A 1024 -10.87 -5.22 -20.87
C ARG A 1024 -9.53 -5.24 -20.16
N ASP A 1025 -8.66 -6.20 -20.44
CA ASP A 1025 -7.36 -6.31 -19.76
C ASP A 1025 -6.44 -5.11 -20.06
N PHE A 1026 -6.43 -4.66 -21.33
CA PHE A 1026 -5.72 -3.44 -21.74
C PHE A 1026 -6.23 -2.21 -20.97
N ARG A 1027 -7.55 -2.01 -20.94
CA ARG A 1027 -8.20 -0.87 -20.26
C ARG A 1027 -8.00 -0.92 -18.74
N TRP A 1028 -8.05 -2.10 -18.12
CA TRP A 1028 -7.79 -2.29 -16.69
C TRP A 1028 -6.32 -2.06 -16.32
N ARG A 1029 -5.37 -2.54 -17.15
CA ARG A 1029 -3.94 -2.27 -16.98
C ARG A 1029 -3.62 -0.79 -17.16
N HIS A 1030 -4.23 -0.13 -18.16
CA HIS A 1030 -4.15 1.33 -18.32
C HIS A 1030 -4.73 2.06 -17.09
N TRP A 1031 -5.87 1.63 -16.52
CA TRP A 1031 -6.39 2.23 -15.27
C TRP A 1031 -5.40 2.10 -14.11
N CYS A 1032 -4.75 0.94 -13.98
CA CYS A 1032 -3.68 0.75 -13.00
C CYS A 1032 -2.50 1.69 -13.23
N PHE A 1033 -2.10 1.96 -14.49
CA PHE A 1033 -1.10 2.98 -14.79
C PHE A 1033 -1.59 4.38 -14.40
N THR A 1034 -2.78 4.80 -14.85
CA THR A 1034 -3.38 6.09 -14.48
C THR A 1034 -3.40 6.31 -12.98
N ARG A 1035 -3.70 5.27 -12.19
CA ARG A 1035 -3.68 5.31 -10.73
C ARG A 1035 -2.27 5.55 -10.16
N GLU A 1036 -1.28 4.77 -10.56
CA GLU A 1036 0.08 4.86 -9.97
C GLU A 1036 0.92 6.03 -10.52
N TYR A 1037 0.77 6.37 -11.80
CA TYR A 1037 1.54 7.43 -12.48
C TYR A 1037 0.92 8.83 -12.31
N ILE A 1038 -0.41 8.93 -12.13
CA ILE A 1038 -1.11 10.23 -12.12
C ILE A 1038 -1.91 10.43 -10.84
N LEU A 1039 -2.92 9.60 -10.56
CA LEU A 1039 -3.89 9.87 -9.48
C LEU A 1039 -3.25 9.85 -8.07
N LYS A 1040 -2.15 9.12 -7.88
CA LYS A 1040 -1.32 9.10 -6.66
C LYS A 1040 -0.18 10.13 -6.65
N LYS A 1041 0.03 10.88 -7.74
CA LYS A 1041 1.15 11.81 -7.95
C LYS A 1041 0.72 13.26 -8.08
N THR A 1042 -0.54 13.53 -8.48
CA THR A 1042 -1.08 14.88 -8.63
C THR A 1042 -2.59 14.92 -8.41
N THR A 1043 -3.06 16.07 -7.91
CA THR A 1043 -4.48 16.44 -7.83
C THR A 1043 -4.98 17.13 -9.10
N HIS A 1044 -4.08 17.54 -10.01
CA HIS A 1044 -4.42 18.24 -11.26
C HIS A 1044 -5.50 17.47 -12.05
N PRO A 1045 -6.64 18.08 -12.43
CA PRO A 1045 -7.85 17.35 -12.80
C PRO A 1045 -7.86 16.76 -14.22
N THR A 1046 -7.02 17.27 -15.13
CA THR A 1046 -7.04 16.93 -16.55
C THR A 1046 -5.84 16.09 -16.99
N ALA A 1047 -6.10 15.15 -17.90
CA ALA A 1047 -5.07 14.41 -18.62
C ALA A 1047 -4.30 15.36 -19.56
N THR A 1048 -3.19 14.89 -20.11
CA THR A 1048 -2.37 15.60 -21.12
C THR A 1048 -3.19 16.04 -22.33
N GLY A 1049 -3.99 15.10 -22.88
CA GLY A 1049 -5.01 15.34 -23.90
C GLY A 1049 -6.30 16.07 -23.44
N GLY A 1050 -6.36 16.59 -22.21
CA GLY A 1050 -7.47 17.44 -21.76
C GLY A 1050 -8.79 16.72 -21.43
N SER A 1051 -8.76 15.42 -21.09
CA SER A 1051 -9.92 14.67 -20.58
C SER A 1051 -9.93 14.60 -19.04
N PRO A 1052 -11.08 14.41 -18.36
CA PRO A 1052 -11.15 14.29 -16.90
C PRO A 1052 -10.56 12.95 -16.43
N ILE A 1053 -9.44 12.97 -15.70
CA ILE A 1053 -8.61 11.75 -15.48
C ILE A 1053 -9.39 10.62 -14.79
N VAL A 1054 -10.22 10.97 -13.80
CA VAL A 1054 -10.93 9.98 -12.96
C VAL A 1054 -12.07 9.29 -13.71
N LEU A 1055 -12.75 9.98 -14.62
CA LEU A 1055 -13.96 9.48 -15.29
C LEU A 1055 -13.71 8.90 -16.69
N TRP A 1056 -12.66 9.40 -17.37
CA TRP A 1056 -12.40 9.13 -18.78
C TRP A 1056 -12.34 7.64 -19.16
N LEU A 1057 -11.44 6.92 -18.48
CA LEU A 1057 -11.15 5.52 -18.77
C LEU A 1057 -12.13 4.56 -18.06
N PRO A 1058 -12.61 4.83 -16.83
CA PRO A 1058 -13.64 3.99 -16.22
C PRO A 1058 -14.96 3.94 -17.01
N ASN A 1059 -15.45 5.06 -17.54
CA ASN A 1059 -16.64 5.10 -18.41
C ASN A 1059 -16.50 4.11 -19.60
N GLN A 1060 -15.34 4.15 -20.26
CA GLN A 1060 -14.97 3.24 -21.35
C GLN A 1060 -14.81 1.77 -20.92
N LEU A 1061 -14.47 1.52 -19.65
CA LEU A 1061 -14.26 0.17 -19.13
C LEU A 1061 -15.56 -0.47 -18.64
N PHE A 1062 -16.50 0.32 -18.12
CA PHE A 1062 -17.87 -0.14 -17.83
C PHE A 1062 -18.57 -0.69 -19.08
N SER A 1063 -18.54 0.02 -20.21
CA SER A 1063 -19.05 -0.48 -21.51
C SER A 1063 -18.56 -1.89 -21.88
N VAL A 1064 -17.28 -2.19 -21.61
CA VAL A 1064 -16.72 -3.51 -21.91
C VAL A 1064 -17.23 -4.56 -20.91
N TYR A 1065 -17.30 -4.24 -19.62
CA TYR A 1065 -17.88 -5.16 -18.62
C TYR A 1065 -19.36 -5.46 -18.90
N ASP A 1066 -20.16 -4.45 -19.22
CA ASP A 1066 -21.59 -4.59 -19.52
C ASP A 1066 -21.79 -5.47 -20.77
N GLN A 1067 -21.07 -5.20 -21.85
CA GLN A 1067 -21.16 -6.03 -23.06
C GLN A 1067 -20.63 -7.46 -22.86
N MET A 1068 -19.61 -7.68 -22.01
CA MET A 1068 -19.19 -9.03 -21.63
C MET A 1068 -20.29 -9.76 -20.83
N MET A 1069 -21.03 -9.06 -19.97
CA MET A 1069 -22.15 -9.61 -19.22
C MET A 1069 -23.37 -9.87 -20.12
N GLU A 1070 -23.64 -9.03 -21.12
CA GLU A 1070 -24.64 -9.29 -22.17
C GLU A 1070 -24.33 -10.58 -22.93
N VAL A 1071 -23.08 -10.79 -23.35
CA VAL A 1071 -22.64 -11.98 -24.11
C VAL A 1071 -22.72 -13.25 -23.25
N ASP A 1072 -22.24 -13.23 -22.02
CA ASP A 1072 -22.34 -14.37 -21.08
C ASP A 1072 -23.82 -14.74 -20.82
N CYS A 1073 -24.68 -13.75 -20.60
CA CYS A 1073 -26.11 -13.94 -20.36
C CYS A 1073 -26.86 -14.50 -21.57
N ALA A 1074 -26.68 -13.90 -22.76
CA ALA A 1074 -27.29 -14.39 -24.01
C ALA A 1074 -26.81 -15.82 -24.39
N ASN A 1075 -25.61 -16.17 -23.90
CA ASN A 1075 -24.98 -17.49 -23.80
C ASN A 1075 -25.75 -18.63 -23.10
N GLY A 1076 -26.70 -18.28 -22.21
CA GLY A 1076 -27.11 -19.15 -21.10
C GLY A 1076 -25.99 -19.40 -20.07
N GLY A 1077 -24.95 -18.55 -20.06
CA GLY A 1077 -23.69 -18.76 -19.36
C GLY A 1077 -22.64 -19.48 -20.23
N LEU A 1078 -21.40 -18.97 -20.20
CA LEU A 1078 -20.24 -19.59 -20.81
C LEU A 1078 -19.26 -20.12 -19.73
N PRO A 1079 -19.45 -21.34 -19.20
CA PRO A 1079 -18.50 -22.02 -18.30
C PRO A 1079 -17.02 -21.96 -18.74
N GLU A 1080 -16.76 -22.03 -20.05
CA GLU A 1080 -15.44 -21.88 -20.67
C GLU A 1080 -14.79 -20.52 -20.34
N CYS A 1081 -15.62 -19.51 -20.10
CA CYS A 1081 -15.25 -18.15 -19.71
C CYS A 1081 -15.53 -17.86 -18.22
N GLY A 1082 -15.83 -18.86 -17.40
CA GLY A 1082 -16.30 -18.68 -16.02
C GLY A 1082 -15.37 -17.82 -15.15
N ASP A 1083 -14.06 -18.09 -15.19
CA ASP A 1083 -13.05 -17.32 -14.45
C ASP A 1083 -12.88 -15.89 -15.00
N ILE A 1084 -13.01 -15.71 -16.32
CA ILE A 1084 -13.02 -14.39 -16.96
C ILE A 1084 -14.20 -13.56 -16.45
N MET A 1085 -15.39 -14.16 -16.37
CA MET A 1085 -16.60 -13.47 -15.93
C MET A 1085 -16.62 -13.22 -14.41
N ASN A 1086 -16.01 -14.11 -13.62
CA ASN A 1086 -15.76 -13.85 -12.19
C ASN A 1086 -14.79 -12.68 -11.99
N LEU A 1087 -13.72 -12.59 -12.80
CA LEU A 1087 -12.79 -11.46 -12.78
C LEU A 1087 -13.49 -10.15 -13.19
N VAL A 1088 -14.30 -10.15 -14.26
CA VAL A 1088 -15.11 -8.99 -14.69
C VAL A 1088 -16.00 -8.47 -13.54
N ARG A 1089 -16.77 -9.36 -12.90
CA ARG A 1089 -17.67 -9.01 -11.78
C ARG A 1089 -16.92 -8.43 -10.58
N SER A 1090 -15.67 -8.88 -10.32
CA SER A 1090 -14.81 -8.35 -9.25
C SER A 1090 -14.19 -6.99 -9.62
N GLN A 1091 -13.64 -6.88 -10.84
CA GLN A 1091 -13.00 -5.65 -11.33
C GLN A 1091 -14.01 -4.51 -11.48
N ARG A 1092 -15.25 -4.77 -11.91
CA ARG A 1092 -16.32 -3.76 -11.96
C ARG A 1092 -16.57 -3.14 -10.59
N LYS A 1093 -16.86 -3.96 -9.57
CA LYS A 1093 -17.10 -3.53 -8.18
C LYS A 1093 -15.89 -2.83 -7.54
N THR A 1094 -14.69 -3.13 -8.02
CA THR A 1094 -13.47 -2.44 -7.60
C THR A 1094 -13.34 -1.08 -8.27
N LEU A 1095 -13.65 -0.99 -9.58
CA LEU A 1095 -13.61 0.24 -10.36
C LEU A 1095 -14.59 1.28 -9.84
N GLU A 1096 -15.85 0.89 -9.57
CA GLU A 1096 -16.88 1.74 -8.95
C GLU A 1096 -16.34 2.42 -7.69
N LYS A 1097 -15.88 1.61 -6.73
CA LYS A 1097 -15.32 2.10 -5.44
C LYS A 1097 -14.03 2.92 -5.57
N GLU A 1098 -13.23 2.71 -6.63
CA GLU A 1098 -12.05 3.55 -6.89
C GLU A 1098 -12.42 4.88 -7.54
N VAL A 1099 -13.44 4.93 -8.40
CA VAL A 1099 -13.96 6.16 -9.01
C VAL A 1099 -14.61 7.04 -7.94
N ASP A 1100 -15.52 6.50 -7.13
CA ASP A 1100 -16.21 7.24 -6.06
C ASP A 1100 -15.22 7.90 -5.10
N ARG A 1101 -14.18 7.14 -4.70
CA ARG A 1101 -13.06 7.65 -3.90
C ARG A 1101 -12.30 8.76 -4.62
N TYR A 1102 -11.89 8.54 -5.87
CA TYR A 1102 -11.05 9.52 -6.57
C TYR A 1102 -11.79 10.77 -7.06
N CYS A 1103 -13.12 10.71 -7.17
CA CYS A 1103 -14.00 11.86 -7.32
C CYS A 1103 -14.12 12.63 -6.00
N SER A 1104 -14.51 11.95 -4.90
CA SER A 1104 -14.65 12.62 -3.59
C SER A 1104 -13.34 13.22 -3.07
N GLU A 1105 -12.18 12.61 -3.33
CA GLU A 1105 -10.84 13.18 -3.09
C GLU A 1105 -10.51 14.45 -3.91
N ARG A 1106 -11.35 14.82 -4.90
CA ARG A 1106 -11.11 15.94 -5.85
C ARG A 1106 -12.32 16.88 -6.01
N SER A 1107 -13.37 16.71 -5.20
CA SER A 1107 -14.57 17.58 -5.20
C SER A 1107 -14.63 18.52 -3.99
N GLY A 1108 -13.50 18.71 -3.29
CA GLY A 1108 -13.30 19.66 -2.20
C GLY A 1108 -11.93 20.32 -2.28
#